data_AF-A0A8J1MYM5-F1
#
_entry.id   AF-A0A8J1MYM5-F1
#
_cell.length_a   1.000
_cell.length_b   1.000
_cell.length_c   1.000
_cell.angle_alpha   90.00
_cell.angle_beta   90.00
_cell.angle_gamma   90.00
#
_symmetry.space_group_name_H-M   'P 1'
#
loop_
_entity.id
_entity.type
_entity.pdbx_description
1 polymer ?
#
loop_
_entity_poly.entity_id
_entity_poly.type
_entity_poly.pdbx_seq_one_letter_code
_entity_poly.pdbx_strand_id
1 'polypeptide(L)'
;MNITNEIPLEGQRKLELSKAENPNRLGFIIDRVKDAPLGDGTLRLTGYHMKTGKVIPTEQMGMNFIISAVSSNIRHGHFIFGEQEVIFSGVTPEEDMLLMLRFYHWPGGSTAWAPWEASRAFKPLPPSEEWAAAWAILRLTRTASTEIKDHGGTKNGTFVWNTGTHELTLYHCPAPPVMQLSSILPERYNETFEQYGSSSVRLCLFSISRPDQVFPPEAPTTDQHIQDIPRHVYIPISRRTAVSKPFTSADDIVLYIDGARFLPDAVTVTCVTGRIFDRNYEQFGPDISTGVDVNSDIFQPFYNFSLQIHSSNIPPTATLLLKVYTIDRFTQELTLIGWAALNLFVESGTQRAPVSDSHDVKVSLNEGAHQIRLYSKAPPTDQSFSVESVTSSGRIVPCATLLIRVMKVSKTSQHLQNKKNSQSVQECPQYEQGVYISDSAQPTPGEMQLYRAMMNRSVVLGRDVIPLVAGTSEHELNSDKQLSAWVQRTFSELKNKTPQPFQLCCVSRYLVSSGLMVSADRANNLAWSGFSLAHICLNPPAAIYFGQPWERFDRAVPVDDIDLNSDQKCPMWQDGFKSFPERVYHEYLTVIFQLHEVLLGKKGKNKQTDNSQQDYHSAEKGPHELLRGAQAWTALQVFYKQYCNFGIYQLPLYSGVPSKAVLSALASNDCKATLKDLVKANTIQFLPGASLTVRIADGRRHRELMEYNLHEINQMYLPPKAINSYTKELHGGKLSEFIPDGEKEDFKKHLANWFRKHLRSDLELNLHKTNMEENTRQRTQDTV
;
A
#
# COMPACT_ATOMS: atom_id res chain seq x y z
N MET A 1 -37.03 -50.02 -24.19
CA MET A 1 -36.69 -50.07 -22.74
C MET A 1 -35.23 -49.70 -22.59
N ASN A 2 -34.92 -48.93 -21.55
CA ASN A 2 -33.69 -48.15 -21.28
C ASN A 2 -33.61 -46.79 -21.98
N ILE A 3 -34.13 -45.79 -21.25
CA ILE A 3 -34.02 -44.36 -21.51
C ILE A 3 -32.81 -43.84 -20.74
N THR A 4 -31.80 -43.41 -21.48
CA THR A 4 -30.72 -42.51 -21.09
C THR A 4 -31.25 -41.07 -21.12
N ASN A 5 -31.12 -40.31 -20.03
CA ASN A 5 -31.31 -38.86 -20.05
C ASN A 5 -30.08 -38.18 -19.42
N GLU A 6 -29.10 -37.91 -20.28
CA GLU A 6 -28.12 -36.83 -20.07
C GLU A 6 -28.85 -35.50 -20.32
N ILE A 7 -28.71 -34.56 -19.38
CA ILE A 7 -29.27 -33.20 -19.49
C ILE A 7 -28.19 -32.29 -20.11
N PRO A 8 -28.47 -31.55 -21.21
CA PRO A 8 -27.44 -30.78 -21.91
C PRO A 8 -27.11 -29.45 -21.23
N LEU A 9 -25.83 -29.06 -21.31
CA LEU A 9 -25.32 -27.70 -21.12
C LEU A 9 -25.81 -26.80 -22.27
N GLU A 10 -26.96 -26.15 -22.11
CA GLU A 10 -27.37 -25.02 -22.96
C GLU A 10 -27.84 -23.86 -22.08
N GLY A 11 -27.01 -22.82 -22.00
CA GLY A 11 -27.28 -21.61 -21.22
C GLY A 11 -26.44 -20.41 -21.65
N GLN A 12 -26.12 -20.31 -22.94
CA GLN A 12 -25.53 -19.10 -23.55
C GLN A 12 -26.15 -18.88 -24.93
N ARG A 13 -27.32 -18.23 -25.00
CA ARG A 13 -27.78 -17.55 -26.22
C ARG A 13 -28.42 -16.20 -25.88
N LYS A 14 -27.80 -15.16 -26.47
CA LYS A 14 -28.30 -13.83 -26.86
C LYS A 14 -29.59 -13.34 -26.19
N LEU A 15 -29.46 -12.24 -25.43
CA LEU A 15 -30.55 -11.28 -25.22
C LEU A 15 -30.27 -10.04 -26.08
N GLU A 16 -30.94 -9.94 -27.24
CA GLU A 16 -31.10 -8.67 -27.95
C GLU A 16 -32.26 -7.90 -27.30
N LEU A 17 -32.00 -6.66 -26.90
CA LEU A 17 -32.94 -5.79 -26.18
C LEU A 17 -34.10 -5.34 -27.08
N SER A 18 -35.31 -5.80 -26.79
CA SER A 18 -36.54 -5.07 -27.11
C SER A 18 -36.93 -4.20 -25.92
N LYS A 19 -37.00 -2.87 -26.14
CA LYS A 19 -37.55 -1.88 -25.21
C LYS A 19 -39.05 -2.12 -24.98
N ALA A 20 -39.37 -2.82 -23.91
CA ALA A 20 -40.67 -2.76 -23.24
C ALA A 20 -40.40 -2.95 -21.73
N GLU A 21 -40.58 -1.89 -20.95
CA GLU A 21 -40.38 -1.90 -19.50
C GLU A 21 -41.40 -2.84 -18.85
N ASN A 22 -40.92 -3.96 -18.31
CA ASN A 22 -41.74 -4.98 -17.69
C ASN A 22 -41.76 -4.75 -16.16
N PRO A 23 -42.89 -4.38 -15.53
CA PRO A 23 -42.95 -3.97 -14.12
C PRO A 23 -42.75 -5.13 -13.11
N ASN A 24 -42.70 -6.38 -13.57
CA ASN A 24 -42.59 -7.58 -12.75
C ASN A 24 -41.17 -8.18 -12.77
N ARG A 25 -40.14 -7.36 -12.54
CA ARG A 25 -38.74 -7.80 -12.48
C ARG A 25 -38.12 -7.44 -11.14
N LEU A 26 -37.35 -8.36 -10.57
CA LEU A 26 -36.55 -8.14 -9.37
C LEU A 26 -35.11 -8.57 -9.65
N GLY A 27 -34.18 -7.64 -9.48
CA GLY A 27 -32.77 -7.84 -9.73
C GLY A 27 -31.93 -7.73 -8.47
N PHE A 28 -30.91 -8.57 -8.37
CA PHE A 28 -29.89 -8.58 -7.33
C PHE A 28 -28.52 -8.34 -7.96
N ILE A 29 -27.71 -7.50 -7.32
CA ILE A 29 -26.30 -7.32 -7.66
C ILE A 29 -25.49 -7.70 -6.43
N ILE A 30 -24.69 -8.77 -6.53
CA ILE A 30 -23.93 -9.31 -5.43
C ILE A 30 -22.50 -8.78 -5.53
N ASP A 31 -22.05 -8.02 -4.53
CA ASP A 31 -20.72 -7.43 -4.53
C ASP A 31 -19.70 -8.39 -3.91
N ARG A 32 -19.85 -8.68 -2.62
CA ARG A 32 -18.84 -9.43 -1.86
C ARG A 32 -19.35 -10.02 -0.55
N VAL A 33 -18.59 -10.98 -0.02
CA VAL A 33 -18.54 -11.28 1.42
C VAL A 33 -17.28 -10.65 2.01
N LYS A 34 -17.39 -10.01 3.17
CA LYS A 34 -16.29 -9.41 3.94
C LYS A 34 -15.99 -10.18 5.22
N ASP A 35 -14.78 -9.99 5.74
CA ASP A 35 -14.23 -10.51 6.99
C ASP A 35 -14.39 -12.02 7.24
N ALA A 36 -14.69 -12.78 6.20
CA ALA A 36 -14.76 -14.23 6.28
C ALA A 36 -13.34 -14.84 6.22
N PRO A 37 -13.11 -16.01 6.85
CA PRO A 37 -11.81 -16.68 6.80
C PRO A 37 -11.36 -16.94 5.36
N LEU A 38 -10.04 -16.93 5.13
CA LEU A 38 -9.49 -17.11 3.79
C LEU A 38 -9.89 -18.47 3.18
N GLY A 39 -9.98 -18.49 1.85
CA GLY A 39 -10.23 -19.69 1.07
C GLY A 39 -11.06 -19.36 -0.15
N ASP A 40 -11.98 -20.25 -0.48
CA ASP A 40 -12.88 -20.11 -1.60
C ASP A 40 -14.33 -20.18 -1.10
N GLY A 41 -15.24 -19.52 -1.81
CA GLY A 41 -16.62 -19.45 -1.38
C GLY A 41 -17.61 -19.12 -2.48
N THR A 42 -18.87 -19.47 -2.23
CA THR A 42 -20.02 -19.12 -3.06
C THR A 42 -21.22 -18.73 -2.20
N LEU A 43 -22.17 -18.02 -2.81
CA LEU A 43 -23.45 -17.68 -2.20
C LEU A 43 -24.59 -18.37 -2.94
N ARG A 44 -25.53 -18.94 -2.17
CA ARG A 44 -26.84 -19.34 -2.68
C ARG A 44 -27.90 -18.36 -2.18
N LEU A 45 -28.66 -17.81 -3.11
CA LEU A 45 -29.80 -16.94 -2.85
C LEU A 45 -31.07 -17.76 -2.99
N THR A 46 -31.94 -17.75 -1.99
CA THR A 46 -33.26 -18.41 -2.09
C THR A 46 -34.35 -17.54 -1.47
N GLY A 47 -35.35 -17.20 -2.27
CA GLY A 47 -36.51 -16.41 -1.86
C GLY A 47 -37.61 -17.29 -1.29
N TYR A 48 -38.19 -16.90 -0.16
CA TYR A 48 -39.25 -17.63 0.54
C TYR A 48 -40.42 -16.73 0.93
N HIS A 49 -41.62 -17.33 1.00
CA HIS A 49 -42.76 -16.78 1.72
C HIS A 49 -42.64 -17.16 3.20
N MET A 50 -42.50 -16.18 4.06
CA MET A 50 -42.25 -16.33 5.49
C MET A 50 -43.38 -17.08 6.22
N LYS A 51 -44.63 -16.95 5.76
CA LYS A 51 -45.80 -17.60 6.39
C LYS A 51 -46.03 -19.03 5.93
N THR A 52 -45.45 -19.44 4.80
CA THR A 52 -45.66 -20.80 4.25
C THR A 52 -44.39 -21.62 4.17
N GLY A 53 -43.22 -20.99 4.24
CA GLY A 53 -41.92 -21.61 4.02
C GLY A 53 -41.69 -22.05 2.57
N LYS A 54 -42.60 -21.76 1.64
CA LYS A 54 -42.48 -22.12 0.23
C LYS A 54 -41.55 -21.14 -0.50
N VAL A 55 -40.82 -21.66 -1.49
CA VAL A 55 -39.99 -20.84 -2.38
C VAL A 55 -40.88 -19.92 -3.21
N ILE A 56 -40.49 -18.66 -3.34
CA ILE A 56 -41.23 -17.67 -4.13
C ILE A 56 -41.27 -18.13 -5.60
N PRO A 57 -42.45 -18.28 -6.21
CA PRO A 57 -42.56 -18.69 -7.61
C PRO A 57 -42.01 -17.60 -8.53
N THR A 58 -41.34 -18.02 -9.59
CA THR A 58 -40.83 -17.16 -10.66
C THR A 58 -41.14 -17.84 -12.00
N GLU A 59 -40.99 -17.13 -13.12
CA GLU A 59 -41.08 -17.74 -14.44
C GLU A 59 -40.07 -18.89 -14.65
N GLN A 60 -39.01 -18.95 -13.83
CA GLN A 60 -37.91 -19.92 -13.91
C GLN A 60 -37.99 -21.01 -12.81
N MET A 61 -39.19 -21.48 -12.46
CA MET A 61 -39.45 -22.55 -11.48
C MET A 61 -39.13 -22.22 -10.00
N GLY A 62 -38.91 -20.94 -9.67
CA GLY A 62 -38.73 -20.46 -8.28
C GLY A 62 -37.53 -19.54 -8.09
N MET A 63 -37.53 -18.74 -7.03
CA MET A 63 -36.44 -17.81 -6.72
C MET A 63 -35.29 -18.56 -6.04
N ASN A 64 -34.42 -19.20 -6.83
CA ASN A 64 -33.21 -19.87 -6.36
C ASN A 64 -32.04 -19.61 -7.32
N PHE A 65 -30.89 -19.19 -6.80
CA PHE A 65 -29.70 -18.95 -7.62
C PHE A 65 -28.42 -19.22 -6.84
N ILE A 66 -27.41 -19.75 -7.52
CA ILE A 66 -26.07 -20.00 -6.97
C ILE A 66 -25.08 -19.12 -7.72
N ILE A 67 -24.34 -18.30 -6.96
CA ILE A 67 -23.31 -17.40 -7.48
C ILE A 67 -22.08 -18.21 -7.88
N SER A 68 -21.33 -17.75 -8.88
CA SER A 68 -20.07 -18.42 -9.24
C SER A 68 -19.10 -18.36 -8.07
N ALA A 69 -18.40 -19.46 -7.79
CA ALA A 69 -17.42 -19.51 -6.72
C ALA A 69 -16.25 -18.56 -6.97
N VAL A 70 -15.73 -17.95 -5.91
CA VAL A 70 -14.60 -17.01 -5.95
C VAL A 70 -13.63 -17.30 -4.82
N SER A 71 -12.39 -16.83 -4.99
CA SER A 71 -11.32 -16.98 -4.00
C SER A 71 -11.04 -15.67 -3.29
N SER A 72 -10.72 -15.72 -2.00
CA SER A 72 -10.38 -14.54 -1.17
C SER A 72 -8.90 -14.15 -1.29
N ASN A 73 -8.38 -14.10 -2.52
CA ASN A 73 -6.96 -14.02 -2.81
C ASN A 73 -6.52 -12.66 -3.39
N ILE A 74 -7.48 -11.78 -3.70
CA ILE A 74 -7.24 -10.40 -4.17
C ILE A 74 -7.15 -9.46 -2.97
N ARG A 75 -8.17 -9.49 -2.10
CA ARG A 75 -8.24 -8.71 -0.86
C ARG A 75 -8.47 -9.64 0.33
N HIS A 76 -7.75 -9.41 1.42
CA HIS A 76 -7.81 -10.28 2.58
C HIS A 76 -9.18 -10.20 3.24
N GLY A 77 -9.74 -11.35 3.62
CA GLY A 77 -11.09 -11.45 4.18
C GLY A 77 -12.22 -11.16 3.18
N HIS A 78 -11.92 -10.95 1.90
CA HIS A 78 -12.90 -10.52 0.91
C HIS A 78 -13.11 -11.56 -0.18
N PHE A 79 -14.36 -12.02 -0.32
CA PHE A 79 -14.82 -12.82 -1.45
C PHE A 79 -15.53 -11.89 -2.44
N ILE A 80 -14.82 -11.39 -3.45
CA ILE A 80 -15.35 -10.42 -4.41
C ILE A 80 -16.04 -11.20 -5.53
N PHE A 81 -17.36 -11.05 -5.67
CA PHE A 81 -18.16 -11.75 -6.68
C PHE A 81 -18.27 -11.00 -8.01
N GLY A 82 -17.60 -9.86 -8.13
CA GLY A 82 -17.54 -9.09 -9.37
C GLY A 82 -18.90 -8.55 -9.79
N GLU A 83 -19.69 -8.03 -8.84
CA GLU A 83 -21.03 -7.45 -9.09
C GLU A 83 -21.89 -8.34 -9.99
N GLN A 84 -21.91 -9.65 -9.71
CA GLN A 84 -22.73 -10.63 -10.42
C GLN A 84 -24.20 -10.25 -10.30
N GLU A 85 -24.90 -10.23 -11.43
CA GLU A 85 -26.30 -9.81 -11.53
C GLU A 85 -27.21 -11.02 -11.72
N VAL A 86 -28.30 -11.04 -10.96
CA VAL A 86 -29.35 -12.06 -11.05
C VAL A 86 -30.68 -11.37 -11.20
N ILE A 87 -31.46 -11.72 -12.22
CA ILE A 87 -32.78 -11.13 -12.46
C ILE A 87 -33.84 -12.23 -12.44
N PHE A 88 -34.86 -12.03 -11.62
CA PHE A 88 -36.07 -12.84 -11.58
C PHE A 88 -37.22 -12.08 -12.22
N SER A 89 -37.95 -12.74 -13.12
CA SER A 89 -39.12 -12.19 -13.82
C SER A 89 -40.40 -12.85 -13.32
N GLY A 90 -41.52 -12.13 -13.46
CA GLY A 90 -42.84 -12.58 -13.03
C GLY A 90 -43.06 -12.52 -11.52
N VAL A 91 -42.31 -11.66 -10.81
CA VAL A 91 -42.39 -11.54 -9.34
C VAL A 91 -43.01 -10.20 -8.95
N THR A 92 -44.00 -10.24 -8.06
CA THR A 92 -44.66 -9.05 -7.50
C THR A 92 -44.44 -8.96 -5.99
N PRO A 93 -44.32 -7.76 -5.41
CA PRO A 93 -44.07 -7.61 -3.98
C PRO A 93 -45.27 -8.05 -3.14
N GLU A 94 -45.06 -8.99 -2.21
CA GLU A 94 -46.04 -9.45 -1.21
C GLU A 94 -45.55 -9.23 0.23
N GLU A 95 -46.44 -9.28 1.22
CA GLU A 95 -46.16 -8.94 2.63
C GLU A 95 -45.01 -9.74 3.27
N ASP A 96 -44.92 -11.03 2.91
CA ASP A 96 -44.14 -12.02 3.65
C ASP A 96 -42.92 -12.53 2.86
N MET A 97 -42.43 -11.77 1.88
CA MET A 97 -41.28 -12.18 1.07
C MET A 97 -39.94 -11.88 1.75
N LEU A 98 -39.08 -12.89 1.83
CA LEU A 98 -37.70 -12.77 2.31
C LEU A 98 -36.72 -13.51 1.41
N LEU A 99 -35.47 -13.08 1.48
CA LEU A 99 -34.33 -13.71 0.85
C LEU A 99 -33.43 -14.30 1.93
N MET A 100 -33.21 -15.61 1.85
CA MET A 100 -32.19 -16.31 2.62
C MET A 100 -30.93 -16.44 1.75
N LEU A 101 -29.80 -15.97 2.25
CA LEU A 101 -28.49 -16.19 1.65
C LEU A 101 -27.75 -17.26 2.45
N ARG A 102 -27.19 -18.25 1.77
CA ARG A 102 -26.27 -19.22 2.37
C ARG A 102 -24.88 -19.03 1.78
N PHE A 103 -23.89 -18.83 2.65
CA PHE A 103 -22.49 -18.74 2.30
C PHE A 103 -21.83 -20.11 2.49
N TYR A 104 -21.36 -20.68 1.39
CA TYR A 104 -20.59 -21.91 1.38
C TYR A 104 -19.12 -21.52 1.32
N HIS A 105 -18.33 -22.06 2.23
CA HIS A 105 -16.93 -21.72 2.37
C HIS A 105 -16.11 -22.99 2.52
N TRP A 106 -14.99 -23.07 1.80
CA TRP A 106 -14.04 -24.15 1.93
C TRP A 106 -12.63 -23.57 2.11
N PRO A 107 -11.90 -24.00 3.16
CA PRO A 107 -10.54 -23.57 3.40
C PRO A 107 -9.58 -24.24 2.40
N GLY A 108 -9.38 -23.59 1.25
CA GLY A 108 -8.34 -23.91 0.27
C GLY A 108 -7.17 -22.95 0.41
N GLY A 109 -5.95 -23.47 0.57
CA GLY A 109 -4.74 -22.65 0.76
C GLY A 109 -4.11 -22.14 -0.54
N SER A 110 -3.72 -20.86 -0.49
CA SER A 110 -2.62 -20.17 -1.21
C SER A 110 -2.81 -19.58 -2.63
N THR A 111 -2.17 -18.40 -2.74
CA THR A 111 -1.80 -17.54 -3.90
C THR A 111 -2.93 -16.97 -4.75
N ALA A 112 -2.74 -15.75 -5.26
CA ALA A 112 -3.66 -15.07 -6.17
C ALA A 112 -3.72 -15.86 -7.48
N TRP A 113 -4.85 -16.48 -7.75
CA TRP A 113 -5.06 -17.25 -8.97
C TRP A 113 -5.25 -16.28 -10.11
N ALA A 114 -4.39 -16.37 -11.09
CA ALA A 114 -4.51 -15.51 -12.22
C ALA A 114 -5.62 -15.97 -13.18
N PRO A 115 -6.27 -15.07 -13.92
CA PRO A 115 -7.34 -15.43 -14.85
C PRO A 115 -6.94 -16.47 -15.93
N TRP A 116 -5.64 -16.59 -16.25
CA TRP A 116 -5.12 -17.59 -17.18
C TRP A 116 -4.85 -18.98 -16.56
N GLU A 117 -4.97 -19.11 -15.23
CA GLU A 117 -4.80 -20.38 -14.50
C GLU A 117 -6.12 -21.14 -14.32
N ALA A 118 -7.21 -20.65 -14.95
CA ALA A 118 -8.54 -21.25 -14.94
C ALA A 118 -8.58 -22.73 -15.40
N SER A 119 -7.56 -23.21 -16.12
CA SER A 119 -7.41 -24.62 -16.49
C SER A 119 -7.08 -25.55 -15.31
N ARG A 120 -6.64 -25.00 -14.17
CA ARG A 120 -6.46 -25.69 -12.88
C ARG A 120 -7.56 -25.36 -11.87
N ALA A 121 -8.69 -24.82 -12.31
CA ALA A 121 -9.83 -24.58 -11.43
C ALA A 121 -10.09 -25.83 -10.58
N PHE A 122 -9.97 -25.68 -9.27
CA PHE A 122 -10.56 -26.61 -8.33
C PHE A 122 -12.01 -26.78 -8.80
N LYS A 123 -12.43 -28.00 -9.18
CA LYS A 123 -13.84 -28.24 -9.48
C LYS A 123 -14.56 -27.97 -8.17
N PRO A 124 -15.31 -26.85 -8.03
CA PRO A 124 -15.99 -26.58 -6.78
C PRO A 124 -16.87 -27.79 -6.49
N LEU A 125 -16.78 -28.32 -5.27
CA LEU A 125 -17.74 -29.34 -4.84
C LEU A 125 -19.14 -28.73 -5.02
N PRO A 126 -20.11 -29.49 -5.55
CA PRO A 126 -21.47 -28.98 -5.67
C PRO A 126 -21.93 -28.49 -4.29
N PRO A 127 -22.57 -27.31 -4.19
CA PRO A 127 -23.03 -26.78 -2.91
C PRO A 127 -24.00 -27.77 -2.25
N SER A 128 -23.48 -28.51 -1.27
CA SER A 128 -24.26 -29.38 -0.37
C SER A 128 -24.48 -28.62 0.93
N GLU A 129 -25.64 -28.80 1.57
CA GLU A 129 -25.94 -28.17 2.87
C GLU A 129 -24.87 -28.49 3.94
N GLU A 130 -24.11 -29.58 3.76
CA GLU A 130 -22.96 -29.94 4.60
C GLU A 130 -21.80 -28.93 4.56
N TRP A 131 -21.69 -28.14 3.48
CA TRP A 131 -20.64 -27.14 3.27
C TRP A 131 -21.12 -25.71 3.53
N ALA A 132 -22.38 -25.53 3.95
CA ALA A 132 -22.89 -24.23 4.34
C ALA A 132 -22.21 -23.80 5.65
N ALA A 133 -21.38 -22.76 5.58
CA ALA A 133 -20.65 -22.25 6.73
C ALA A 133 -21.46 -21.21 7.49
N ALA A 134 -22.15 -20.34 6.74
CA ALA A 134 -22.92 -19.25 7.31
C ALA A 134 -24.17 -18.90 6.49
N TRP A 135 -25.06 -18.11 7.07
CA TRP A 135 -26.27 -17.64 6.42
C TRP A 135 -26.61 -16.20 6.81
N ALA A 136 -27.41 -15.54 5.98
CA ALA A 136 -27.95 -14.19 6.22
C ALA A 136 -29.38 -14.10 5.69
N ILE A 137 -30.11 -13.08 6.15
CA ILE A 137 -31.49 -12.83 5.75
C ILE A 137 -31.71 -11.38 5.35
N LEU A 138 -32.52 -11.16 4.31
CA LEU A 138 -33.00 -9.85 3.88
C LEU A 138 -34.51 -9.89 3.66
N ARG A 139 -35.24 -8.93 4.23
CA ARG A 139 -36.66 -8.73 3.91
C ARG A 139 -36.78 -8.06 2.53
N LEU A 140 -37.44 -8.73 1.59
CA LEU A 140 -37.53 -8.28 0.20
C LEU A 140 -38.53 -7.14 0.01
N THR A 141 -39.54 -7.06 0.87
CA THR A 141 -40.64 -6.09 0.74
C THR A 141 -40.80 -5.25 2.01
N ARG A 142 -41.29 -4.03 1.82
CA ARG A 142 -41.68 -3.10 2.89
C ARG A 142 -43.06 -2.53 2.59
N THR A 143 -43.75 -2.03 3.61
CA THR A 143 -44.99 -1.28 3.44
C THR A 143 -44.69 0.05 2.73
N ALA A 144 -45.51 0.41 1.74
CA ALA A 144 -45.46 1.73 1.14
C ALA A 144 -45.77 2.77 2.23
N SER A 145 -44.86 3.71 2.46
CA SER A 145 -45.10 4.83 3.37
C SER A 145 -46.10 5.78 2.73
N THR A 146 -47.39 5.67 3.09
CA THR A 146 -48.38 6.73 2.83
C THR A 146 -48.60 7.51 4.12
N GLU A 147 -47.92 8.64 4.28
CA GLU A 147 -48.43 9.76 5.06
C GLU A 147 -49.65 10.35 4.33
N ILE A 148 -50.79 9.65 4.34
CA ILE A 148 -52.09 10.26 4.06
C ILE A 148 -53.06 9.67 5.07
N LYS A 149 -53.43 10.48 6.07
CA LYS A 149 -54.61 10.23 6.90
C LYS A 149 -55.82 10.38 5.99
N ASP A 150 -56.38 9.26 5.54
CA ASP A 150 -57.74 9.26 5.02
C ASP A 150 -58.61 8.33 5.86
N HIS A 151 -59.69 8.92 6.36
CA HIS A 151 -60.65 8.28 7.25
C HIS A 151 -61.47 7.24 6.46
N GLY A 152 -61.41 5.99 6.92
CA GLY A 152 -62.45 4.99 6.61
C GLY A 152 -61.97 3.86 5.71
N GLY A 153 -61.63 2.73 6.34
CA GLY A 153 -61.46 1.43 5.68
C GLY A 153 -60.02 0.97 5.60
N THR A 154 -59.70 -0.08 6.37
CA THR A 154 -58.47 -0.88 6.26
C THR A 154 -58.34 -1.46 4.84
N LYS A 155 -57.64 -0.74 3.95
CA LYS A 155 -57.07 -1.34 2.74
C LYS A 155 -55.78 -2.06 3.13
N ASN A 156 -55.63 -3.32 2.71
CA ASN A 156 -54.37 -4.06 2.79
C ASN A 156 -53.23 -3.15 2.30
N GLY A 157 -52.19 -2.97 3.12
CA GLY A 157 -51.07 -2.10 2.79
C GLY A 157 -50.47 -2.48 1.44
N THR A 158 -50.25 -1.51 0.57
CA THR A 158 -49.50 -1.74 -0.67
C THR A 158 -48.03 -2.03 -0.31
N PHE A 159 -47.51 -3.15 -0.79
CA PHE A 159 -46.12 -3.54 -0.57
C PHE A 159 -45.25 -3.09 -1.73
N VAL A 160 -44.05 -2.62 -1.42
CA VAL A 160 -43.04 -2.23 -2.39
C VAL A 160 -41.74 -2.97 -2.11
N TRP A 161 -40.91 -3.11 -3.14
CA TRP A 161 -39.58 -3.70 -3.00
C TRP A 161 -38.71 -2.86 -2.06
N ASN A 162 -37.90 -3.56 -1.25
CA ASN A 162 -36.89 -2.97 -0.37
C ASN A 162 -35.61 -2.67 -1.17
N THR A 163 -35.73 -1.85 -2.22
CA THR A 163 -34.62 -1.54 -3.14
C THR A 163 -33.51 -0.74 -2.46
N GLY A 164 -32.30 -0.85 -2.99
CA GLY A 164 -31.11 -0.20 -2.46
C GLY A 164 -30.00 -1.19 -2.09
N THR A 165 -28.91 -0.66 -1.55
CA THR A 165 -27.75 -1.42 -1.11
C THR A 165 -27.94 -1.89 0.34
N HIS A 166 -27.71 -3.17 0.57
CA HIS A 166 -27.86 -3.86 1.85
C HIS A 166 -26.53 -4.50 2.25
N GLU A 167 -26.19 -4.39 3.53
CA GLU A 167 -25.08 -5.10 4.15
C GLU A 167 -25.66 -5.99 5.26
N LEU A 168 -25.48 -7.30 5.10
CA LEU A 168 -26.15 -8.31 5.91
C LEU A 168 -25.12 -9.06 6.74
N THR A 169 -25.28 -9.07 8.06
CA THR A 169 -24.46 -9.89 8.96
C THR A 169 -24.64 -11.38 8.67
N LEU A 170 -23.54 -12.12 8.65
CA LEU A 170 -23.54 -13.58 8.53
C LEU A 170 -23.59 -14.24 9.90
N TYR A 171 -24.37 -15.31 10.01
CA TYR A 171 -24.52 -16.14 11.21
C TYR A 171 -24.08 -17.57 10.93
N HIS A 172 -23.55 -18.27 11.93
CA HIS A 172 -23.17 -19.67 11.79
C HIS A 172 -24.36 -20.56 11.39
N CYS A 173 -24.08 -21.55 10.54
CA CYS A 173 -25.03 -22.63 10.26
C CYS A 173 -25.23 -23.56 11.48
N PRO A 174 -26.37 -24.29 11.57
CA PRO A 174 -27.41 -24.44 10.56
C PRO A 174 -28.36 -23.23 10.45
N ALA A 175 -28.79 -22.91 9.23
CA ALA A 175 -29.80 -21.89 9.01
C ALA A 175 -31.17 -22.36 9.55
N PRO A 176 -31.90 -21.55 10.33
CA PRO A 176 -33.19 -21.93 10.88
C PRO A 176 -34.24 -22.05 9.76
N PRO A 177 -35.28 -22.88 9.94
CA PRO A 177 -36.45 -22.85 9.09
C PRO A 177 -37.05 -21.45 9.04
N VAL A 178 -37.30 -20.94 7.84
CA VAL A 178 -37.76 -19.57 7.58
C VAL A 178 -39.01 -19.19 8.40
N MET A 179 -39.92 -20.15 8.60
CA MET A 179 -41.12 -19.98 9.41
C MET A 179 -40.81 -19.52 10.85
N GLN A 180 -39.71 -19.97 11.44
CA GLN A 180 -39.32 -19.61 12.81
C GLN A 180 -38.89 -18.14 12.90
N LEU A 181 -38.37 -17.57 11.81
CA LEU A 181 -37.90 -16.18 11.79
C LEU A 181 -39.05 -15.17 11.92
N SER A 182 -40.28 -15.57 11.61
CA SER A 182 -41.48 -14.74 11.82
C SER A 182 -41.73 -14.42 13.30
N SER A 183 -41.20 -15.24 14.22
CA SER A 183 -41.38 -15.09 15.67
C SER A 183 -40.29 -14.26 16.35
N ILE A 184 -39.23 -13.89 15.62
CA ILE A 184 -38.07 -13.19 16.15
C ILE A 184 -37.97 -11.82 15.46
N LEU A 185 -37.88 -10.76 16.26
CA LEU A 185 -37.67 -9.41 15.75
C LEU A 185 -36.26 -9.28 15.13
N PRO A 186 -36.10 -8.62 13.97
CA PRO A 186 -34.80 -8.48 13.31
C PRO A 186 -33.69 -7.91 14.20
N GLU A 187 -34.04 -6.99 15.11
CA GLU A 187 -33.11 -6.36 16.05
C GLU A 187 -32.53 -7.36 17.07
N ARG A 188 -33.22 -8.49 17.28
CA ARG A 188 -32.83 -9.54 18.25
C ARG A 188 -32.11 -10.72 17.61
N TYR A 189 -31.82 -10.67 16.31
CA TYR A 189 -31.09 -11.76 15.66
C TYR A 189 -29.69 -11.97 16.26
N ASN A 190 -28.99 -10.89 16.63
CA ASN A 190 -27.69 -10.98 17.31
C ASN A 190 -27.75 -11.58 18.73
N GLU A 191 -28.92 -11.57 19.37
CA GLU A 191 -29.13 -12.24 20.67
C GLU A 191 -29.45 -13.74 20.49
N THR A 192 -29.97 -14.10 19.32
CA THR A 192 -30.54 -15.44 19.07
C THR A 192 -29.59 -16.33 18.28
N PHE A 193 -28.80 -15.76 17.37
CA PHE A 193 -27.91 -16.48 16.48
C PHE A 193 -26.47 -16.00 16.65
N GLU A 194 -25.52 -16.94 16.66
CA GLU A 194 -24.10 -16.65 16.75
C GLU A 194 -23.58 -16.07 15.43
N GLN A 195 -22.92 -14.91 15.49
CA GLN A 195 -22.32 -14.27 14.32
C GLN A 195 -21.11 -15.06 13.80
N TYR A 196 -20.97 -15.13 12.47
CA TYR A 196 -19.82 -15.72 11.79
C TYR A 196 -18.64 -14.73 11.80
N GLY A 197 -18.04 -14.50 12.97
CA GLY A 197 -17.06 -13.42 13.17
C GLY A 197 -17.68 -12.05 12.89
N SER A 198 -16.92 -11.13 12.26
CA SER A 198 -17.46 -9.85 11.76
C SER A 198 -17.96 -9.93 10.31
N SER A 199 -18.19 -11.13 9.79
CA SER A 199 -18.45 -11.31 8.35
C SER A 199 -19.79 -10.74 7.91
N SER A 200 -19.79 -10.08 6.74
CA SER A 200 -21.00 -9.51 6.13
C SER A 200 -21.10 -9.80 4.64
N VAL A 201 -22.32 -9.85 4.11
CA VAL A 201 -22.59 -9.91 2.66
C VAL A 201 -23.12 -8.57 2.21
N ARG A 202 -22.52 -8.00 1.16
CA ARG A 202 -23.01 -6.78 0.52
C ARG A 202 -23.65 -7.07 -0.82
N LEU A 203 -24.89 -6.59 -0.98
CA LEU A 203 -25.66 -6.74 -2.21
C LEU A 203 -26.55 -5.52 -2.47
N CYS A 204 -27.08 -5.38 -3.68
CA CYS A 204 -28.04 -4.35 -4.04
C CYS A 204 -29.29 -4.97 -4.67
N LEU A 205 -30.47 -4.50 -4.25
CA LEU A 205 -31.77 -4.89 -4.78
C LEU A 205 -32.36 -3.79 -5.66
N PHE A 206 -32.83 -4.12 -6.86
CA PHE A 206 -33.46 -3.18 -7.79
C PHE A 206 -34.64 -3.83 -8.53
N SER A 207 -35.60 -3.05 -9.04
CA SER A 207 -36.82 -3.59 -9.67
C SER A 207 -37.21 -2.98 -11.02
N ILE A 208 -36.49 -1.94 -11.50
CA ILE A 208 -36.81 -1.26 -12.76
C ILE A 208 -35.54 -1.22 -13.63
N SER A 209 -34.61 -0.34 -13.26
CA SER A 209 -33.33 -0.19 -13.93
C SER A 209 -32.20 -0.57 -12.97
N ARG A 210 -31.14 -1.16 -13.55
CA ARG A 210 -29.88 -1.37 -12.85
C ARG A 210 -29.29 0.01 -12.49
N PRO A 211 -28.85 0.23 -11.24
CA PRO A 211 -28.16 1.47 -10.87
C PRO A 211 -26.81 1.61 -11.58
N ASP A 212 -26.47 2.82 -12.03
CA ASP A 212 -25.20 3.12 -12.71
C ASP A 212 -23.97 2.99 -11.79
N GLN A 213 -24.14 3.27 -10.50
CA GLN A 213 -23.10 3.17 -9.48
C GLN A 213 -23.64 2.47 -8.23
N VAL A 214 -23.58 1.13 -8.26
CA VAL A 214 -24.21 0.26 -7.26
C VAL A 214 -23.49 0.31 -5.90
N PHE A 215 -22.15 0.36 -5.94
CA PHE A 215 -21.30 0.40 -4.74
C PHE A 215 -20.21 1.48 -4.89
N PRO A 216 -20.06 2.41 -3.92
CA PRO A 216 -18.97 3.36 -3.92
C PRO A 216 -17.62 2.66 -3.61
N PRO A 217 -16.48 3.22 -4.07
CA PRO A 217 -15.16 2.75 -3.68
C PRO A 217 -14.98 2.88 -2.17
N GLU A 218 -14.46 1.84 -1.53
CA GLU A 218 -14.13 1.90 -0.11
C GLU A 218 -12.86 2.71 0.07
N ALA A 219 -12.95 3.71 0.95
CA ALA A 219 -11.75 4.30 1.52
C ALA A 219 -11.01 3.22 2.30
N PRO A 220 -9.66 3.25 2.33
CA PRO A 220 -8.93 2.39 3.24
C PRO A 220 -9.47 2.55 4.64
N THR A 221 -9.60 1.42 5.34
CA THR A 221 -9.75 1.37 6.79
C THR A 221 -8.52 2.06 7.36
N THR A 222 -8.63 3.38 7.53
CA THR A 222 -7.74 4.08 8.44
C THR A 222 -8.14 3.50 9.77
N ASP A 223 -7.24 2.80 10.44
CA ASP A 223 -7.48 2.25 11.76
C ASP A 223 -7.71 3.46 12.70
N GLN A 224 -8.93 3.99 12.71
CA GLN A 224 -9.30 5.24 13.41
C GLN A 224 -9.17 5.05 14.93
N HIS A 225 -9.00 3.81 15.38
CA HIS A 225 -8.80 3.41 16.77
C HIS A 225 -7.36 3.58 17.30
N ILE A 226 -6.46 4.20 16.55
CA ILE A 226 -5.02 4.12 16.88
C ILE A 226 -4.40 5.52 17.05
N GLN A 227 -4.87 6.28 18.05
CA GLN A 227 -4.22 7.55 18.43
C GLN A 227 -3.28 7.43 19.64
N ASP A 228 -3.41 6.38 20.46
CA ASP A 228 -2.60 6.28 21.68
C ASP A 228 -1.30 5.50 21.44
N ILE A 229 -0.18 6.15 21.78
CA ILE A 229 1.16 5.54 21.83
C ILE A 229 1.24 4.69 23.11
N PRO A 230 1.58 3.40 23.01
CA PRO A 230 1.81 2.58 24.20
C PRO A 230 2.90 3.19 25.08
N ARG A 231 2.65 3.30 26.39
CA ARG A 231 3.49 4.10 27.32
C ARG A 231 4.97 3.71 27.37
N HIS A 232 5.32 2.47 27.02
CA HIS A 232 6.69 1.96 27.02
C HIS A 232 7.39 2.10 25.65
N VAL A 233 6.69 2.54 24.60
CA VAL A 233 7.26 2.72 23.26
C VAL A 233 8.00 4.04 23.12
N TYR A 234 7.43 5.11 23.64
CA TYR A 234 8.02 6.44 23.59
C TYR A 234 7.53 7.21 24.81
N ILE A 235 8.47 7.73 25.60
CA ILE A 235 8.17 8.53 26.78
C ILE A 235 8.57 9.98 26.45
N PRO A 236 7.61 10.92 26.32
CA PRO A 236 7.92 12.30 25.98
C PRO A 236 8.62 13.00 27.15
N ILE A 237 9.91 13.27 26.99
CA ILE A 237 10.71 13.98 27.99
C ILE A 237 11.41 15.18 27.34
N SER A 238 11.05 16.36 27.82
CA SER A 238 11.70 17.62 27.44
C SER A 238 12.56 18.16 28.58
N ARG A 239 13.64 18.85 28.22
CA ARG A 239 14.49 19.49 29.22
C ARG A 239 13.73 20.66 29.87
N ARG A 240 13.39 20.52 31.17
CA ARG A 240 12.64 21.55 31.92
C ARG A 240 13.40 22.87 32.12
N THR A 241 14.73 22.81 32.21
CA THR A 241 15.58 23.98 32.46
C THR A 241 16.86 23.90 31.63
N ALA A 242 17.25 25.01 31.00
CA ALA A 242 18.47 25.08 30.21
C ALA A 242 19.73 24.91 31.07
N VAL A 243 20.77 24.30 30.51
CA VAL A 243 22.02 24.08 31.23
C VAL A 243 22.80 25.39 31.29
N SER A 244 22.95 25.95 32.48
CA SER A 244 23.62 27.23 32.71
C SER A 244 25.02 27.10 33.32
N LYS A 245 25.37 25.91 33.84
CA LYS A 245 26.68 25.68 34.45
C LYS A 245 27.75 25.58 33.37
N PRO A 246 28.71 26.52 33.31
CA PRO A 246 29.71 26.54 32.24
C PRO A 246 30.56 25.27 32.26
N PHE A 247 31.01 24.87 31.08
CA PHE A 247 32.01 23.81 30.91
C PHE A 247 33.40 24.44 30.84
N THR A 248 34.36 23.85 31.56
CA THR A 248 35.73 24.37 31.67
C THR A 248 36.76 23.28 31.37
N SER A 249 38.02 23.64 31.11
CA SER A 249 39.12 22.69 30.89
C SER A 249 39.45 21.81 32.11
N ALA A 250 38.88 22.12 33.28
CA ALA A 250 38.98 21.31 34.50
C ALA A 250 37.92 20.18 34.57
N ASP A 251 36.92 20.20 33.69
CA ASP A 251 35.87 19.19 33.59
C ASP A 251 36.22 18.18 32.49
N ASP A 252 35.98 16.90 32.68
CA ASP A 252 36.02 15.87 31.63
C ASP A 252 34.58 15.41 31.28
N ILE A 253 34.44 14.74 30.14
CA ILE A 253 33.16 14.19 29.67
C ILE A 253 33.20 12.67 29.79
N VAL A 254 32.12 12.06 30.27
CA VAL A 254 31.90 10.61 30.13
C VAL A 254 30.72 10.39 29.20
N LEU A 255 30.97 9.70 28.10
CA LEU A 255 29.97 9.25 27.14
C LEU A 255 29.55 7.83 27.47
N TYR A 256 28.25 7.59 27.55
CA TYR A 256 27.65 6.25 27.58
C TYR A 256 26.83 6.02 26.32
N ILE A 257 26.94 4.82 25.76
CA ILE A 257 26.04 4.30 24.73
C ILE A 257 25.35 3.10 25.35
N ASP A 258 24.10 3.30 25.76
CA ASP A 258 23.37 2.34 26.57
C ASP A 258 22.77 1.23 25.69
N GLY A 259 22.10 1.62 24.60
CA GLY A 259 21.42 0.68 23.71
C GLY A 259 20.77 1.35 22.49
N ALA A 260 20.05 0.56 21.71
CA ALA A 260 19.16 1.06 20.65
C ALA A 260 17.74 0.56 20.86
N ARG A 261 16.76 1.21 20.23
CA ARG A 261 15.34 0.82 20.32
C ARG A 261 14.69 0.72 18.95
N PHE A 262 13.83 -0.29 18.79
CA PHE A 262 12.99 -0.54 17.63
C PHE A 262 13.77 -0.53 16.30
N LEU A 263 14.88 -1.26 16.26
CA LEU A 263 15.65 -1.43 15.03
C LEU A 263 14.83 -2.17 13.94
N PRO A 264 15.15 -1.97 12.65
CA PRO A 264 14.46 -2.59 11.50
C PRO A 264 14.38 -4.14 11.51
N ASP A 265 13.40 -4.74 10.84
CA ASP A 265 13.25 -6.22 10.75
C ASP A 265 14.44 -6.95 10.09
N ALA A 266 15.22 -6.23 9.28
CA ALA A 266 16.38 -6.78 8.58
C ALA A 266 17.65 -6.90 9.43
N VAL A 267 17.67 -6.33 10.64
CA VAL A 267 18.84 -6.39 11.51
C VAL A 267 19.06 -7.79 12.07
N THR A 268 20.31 -8.12 12.40
CA THR A 268 20.68 -9.36 13.08
C THR A 268 21.49 -9.08 14.32
N VAL A 269 22.75 -8.67 14.16
CA VAL A 269 23.64 -8.24 15.23
C VAL A 269 24.15 -6.86 14.89
N THR A 270 24.28 -5.99 15.88
CA THR A 270 24.62 -4.59 15.65
C THR A 270 25.89 -4.14 16.37
N CYS A 271 26.49 -3.08 15.83
CA CYS A 271 27.62 -2.38 16.42
C CYS A 271 27.44 -0.87 16.20
N VAL A 272 27.77 -0.07 17.20
CA VAL A 272 27.80 1.39 17.08
C VAL A 272 29.25 1.83 16.98
N THR A 273 29.56 2.65 15.98
CA THR A 273 30.85 3.32 15.87
C THR A 273 30.63 4.83 15.81
N GLY A 274 31.64 5.62 16.14
CA GLY A 274 31.48 7.06 16.07
C GLY A 274 32.74 7.83 16.34
N ARG A 275 32.63 9.14 16.13
CA ARG A 275 33.68 10.13 16.30
C ARG A 275 33.07 11.44 16.77
N ILE A 276 33.88 12.29 17.38
CA ILE A 276 33.49 13.67 17.68
C ILE A 276 34.18 14.55 16.66
N PHE A 277 33.39 15.41 16.02
CA PHE A 277 33.88 16.36 15.03
C PHE A 277 33.51 17.78 15.43
N ASP A 278 34.34 18.76 15.06
CA ASP A 278 33.91 20.16 15.03
C ASP A 278 33.09 20.46 13.75
N ARG A 279 32.72 21.72 13.58
CA ARG A 279 32.02 22.20 12.37
C ARG A 279 32.80 22.03 11.06
N ASN A 280 34.11 21.79 11.10
CA ASN A 280 35.00 21.65 9.96
C ASN A 280 35.38 20.19 9.67
N TYR A 281 34.74 19.22 10.34
CA TYR A 281 35.07 17.80 10.28
C TYR A 281 36.46 17.44 10.84
N GLU A 282 37.05 18.28 11.68
CA GLU A 282 38.24 17.94 12.46
C GLU A 282 37.85 17.01 13.62
N GLN A 283 38.56 15.90 13.77
CA GLN A 283 38.26 14.89 14.78
C GLN A 283 38.87 15.23 16.15
N PHE A 284 38.07 15.07 17.21
CA PHE A 284 38.49 15.23 18.60
C PHE A 284 38.22 13.95 19.40
N GLY A 285 39.11 13.64 20.35
CA GLY A 285 38.97 12.46 21.21
C GLY A 285 39.18 11.12 20.49
N PRO A 286 39.01 10.00 21.22
CA PRO A 286 39.24 8.66 20.69
C PRO A 286 38.08 8.17 19.80
N ASP A 287 38.38 7.21 18.92
CA ASP A 287 37.37 6.50 18.13
C ASP A 287 36.42 5.69 19.03
N ILE A 288 35.12 5.71 18.71
CA ILE A 288 34.08 4.97 19.41
C ILE A 288 33.79 3.69 18.65
N SER A 289 33.74 2.55 19.35
CA SER A 289 33.38 1.26 18.80
C SER A 289 32.79 0.38 19.91
N THR A 290 31.51 0.05 19.84
CA THR A 290 30.82 -0.72 20.87
C THR A 290 30.85 -2.22 20.59
N GLY A 291 30.81 -3.03 21.65
CA GLY A 291 30.30 -4.40 21.58
C GLY A 291 28.80 -4.41 21.85
N VAL A 292 28.14 -5.56 21.63
CA VAL A 292 26.72 -5.77 21.92
C VAL A 292 26.55 -6.90 22.92
N ASP A 293 25.59 -6.76 23.82
CA ASP A 293 25.16 -7.84 24.70
C ASP A 293 24.43 -8.89 23.87
N VAL A 294 25.04 -10.07 23.77
CA VAL A 294 24.51 -11.20 23.00
C VAL A 294 23.21 -11.75 23.60
N ASN A 295 22.87 -11.36 24.83
CA ASN A 295 21.65 -11.76 25.53
C ASN A 295 20.53 -10.73 25.40
N SER A 296 20.79 -9.61 24.72
CA SER A 296 19.78 -8.60 24.43
C SER A 296 18.98 -8.95 23.17
N ASP A 297 17.76 -8.41 23.10
CA ASP A 297 16.90 -8.47 21.92
C ASP A 297 17.60 -7.74 20.75
N ILE A 298 17.70 -8.38 19.59
CA ILE A 298 18.33 -7.80 18.40
C ILE A 298 17.63 -6.53 17.91
N PHE A 299 16.34 -6.36 18.22
CA PHE A 299 15.59 -5.16 17.86
C PHE A 299 15.71 -4.04 18.90
N GLN A 300 16.15 -4.37 20.12
CA GLN A 300 16.40 -3.44 21.22
C GLN A 300 17.73 -3.76 21.94
N PRO A 301 18.87 -3.71 21.23
CA PRO A 301 20.13 -4.22 21.75
C PRO A 301 20.70 -3.33 22.85
N PHE A 302 21.37 -3.95 23.82
CA PHE A 302 22.18 -3.25 24.82
C PHE A 302 23.66 -3.25 24.41
N TYR A 303 24.31 -2.11 24.59
CA TYR A 303 25.74 -1.95 24.32
C TYR A 303 26.55 -1.76 25.60
N ASN A 304 25.97 -1.15 26.65
CA ASN A 304 26.61 -0.90 27.95
C ASN A 304 28.03 -0.31 27.84
N PHE A 305 28.22 0.58 26.86
CA PHE A 305 29.53 1.16 26.55
C PHE A 305 29.75 2.45 27.34
N SER A 306 30.96 2.66 27.84
CA SER A 306 31.38 3.93 28.44
C SER A 306 32.76 4.37 27.97
N LEU A 307 32.95 5.68 27.82
CA LEU A 307 34.19 6.28 27.33
C LEU A 307 34.41 7.64 28.02
N GLN A 308 35.58 7.80 28.66
CA GLN A 308 36.00 9.09 29.19
C GLN A 308 36.76 9.88 28.13
N ILE A 309 36.37 11.14 27.94
CA ILE A 309 36.93 12.07 26.97
C ILE A 309 37.53 13.25 27.74
N HIS A 310 38.82 13.47 27.57
CA HIS A 310 39.54 14.56 28.21
C HIS A 310 39.29 15.89 27.47
N SER A 311 38.97 16.93 28.23
CA SER A 311 38.41 18.18 27.69
C SER A 311 39.40 19.20 27.12
N SER A 312 40.71 18.96 27.25
CA SER A 312 41.70 20.04 27.12
C SER A 312 41.68 20.79 25.77
N ASN A 313 41.10 20.21 24.71
CA ASN A 313 41.03 20.81 23.37
C ASN A 313 39.68 20.59 22.64
N ILE A 314 38.56 20.36 23.34
CA ILE A 314 37.27 20.13 22.64
C ILE A 314 36.61 21.48 22.29
N PRO A 315 36.34 21.78 21.00
CA PRO A 315 35.79 23.07 20.58
C PRO A 315 34.29 23.22 20.91
N PRO A 316 33.78 24.47 21.03
CA PRO A 316 32.35 24.75 21.27
C PRO A 316 31.37 24.05 20.31
N THR A 317 31.72 23.92 19.03
CA THR A 317 30.86 23.28 18.01
C THR A 317 30.97 21.75 17.98
N ALA A 318 31.72 21.15 18.91
CA ALA A 318 31.93 19.71 18.94
C ALA A 318 30.61 18.92 18.96
N THR A 319 30.48 18.04 17.97
CA THR A 319 29.30 17.24 17.70
C THR A 319 29.69 15.77 17.63
N LEU A 320 29.04 14.94 18.44
CA LEU A 320 29.16 13.50 18.39
C LEU A 320 28.44 12.97 17.15
N LEU A 321 29.11 12.19 16.32
CA LEU A 321 28.55 11.50 15.16
C LEU A 321 28.66 9.98 15.37
N LEU A 322 27.52 9.31 15.40
CA LEU A 322 27.40 7.86 15.57
C LEU A 322 26.84 7.21 14.31
N LYS A 323 27.26 5.97 14.07
CA LYS A 323 26.82 5.10 12.98
C LYS A 323 26.43 3.75 13.56
N VAL A 324 25.26 3.24 13.17
CA VAL A 324 24.79 1.91 13.59
C VAL A 324 24.91 0.95 12.42
N TYR A 325 25.70 -0.10 12.61
CA TYR A 325 25.91 -1.15 11.62
C TYR A 325 25.16 -2.42 12.00
N THR A 326 24.83 -3.23 10.99
CA THR A 326 24.36 -4.60 11.15
C THR A 326 24.98 -5.50 10.10
N ILE A 327 24.92 -6.81 10.33
CA ILE A 327 24.91 -7.77 9.23
C ILE A 327 23.46 -7.92 8.78
N ASP A 328 23.15 -7.65 7.53
CA ASP A 328 21.77 -7.69 7.04
C ASP A 328 21.32 -9.13 6.84
N ARG A 329 20.13 -9.49 7.35
CA ARG A 329 19.63 -10.87 7.29
C ARG A 329 19.37 -11.39 5.87
N PHE A 330 19.17 -10.48 4.90
CA PHE A 330 18.76 -10.79 3.54
C PHE A 330 19.93 -10.82 2.57
N THR A 331 20.90 -9.92 2.74
CA THR A 331 22.10 -9.86 1.91
C THR A 331 23.29 -10.58 2.54
N GLN A 332 23.25 -10.80 3.87
CA GLN A 332 24.38 -11.30 4.67
C GLN A 332 25.62 -10.39 4.60
N GLU A 333 25.45 -9.13 4.19
CA GLU A 333 26.53 -8.15 4.07
C GLU A 333 26.51 -7.10 5.19
N LEU A 334 27.68 -6.48 5.44
CA LEU A 334 27.78 -5.32 6.32
C LEU A 334 26.91 -4.18 5.77
N THR A 335 25.94 -3.76 6.56
CA THR A 335 24.98 -2.73 6.18
C THR A 335 24.95 -1.62 7.23
N LEU A 336 24.95 -0.38 6.77
CA LEU A 336 24.82 0.80 7.62
C LEU A 336 23.35 1.14 7.79
N ILE A 337 22.79 0.90 8.99
CA ILE A 337 21.39 1.18 9.32
C ILE A 337 21.13 2.69 9.25
N GLY A 338 21.98 3.48 9.91
CA GLY A 338 21.81 4.93 9.92
C GLY A 338 22.83 5.67 10.78
N TRP A 339 22.70 6.98 10.72
CA TRP A 339 23.53 8.00 11.34
C TRP A 339 22.76 8.70 12.46
N ALA A 340 23.44 9.07 13.53
CA ALA A 340 22.87 9.86 14.60
C ALA A 340 23.88 10.92 15.06
N ALA A 341 23.41 12.09 15.44
CA ALA A 341 24.28 13.16 15.91
C ALA A 341 23.75 13.81 17.20
N LEU A 342 24.67 14.25 18.06
CA LEU A 342 24.37 15.00 19.27
C LEU A 342 25.44 16.09 19.48
N ASN A 343 25.01 17.35 19.62
CA ASN A 343 25.90 18.42 20.04
C ASN A 343 26.38 18.14 21.48
N LEU A 344 27.69 18.13 21.71
CA LEU A 344 28.24 17.94 23.05
C LEU A 344 27.98 19.16 23.93
N PHE A 345 27.89 20.34 23.32
CA PHE A 345 27.68 21.61 24.00
C PHE A 345 26.42 22.34 23.56
N VAL A 346 25.91 23.17 24.46
CA VAL A 346 24.87 24.18 24.20
C VAL A 346 25.36 25.55 24.67
N GLU A 347 24.88 26.63 24.07
CA GLU A 347 25.14 27.98 24.59
C GLU A 347 24.57 28.10 26.01
N SER A 348 25.38 28.58 26.95
CA SER A 348 25.05 28.57 28.38
C SER A 348 23.73 29.28 28.68
N GLY A 349 22.81 28.59 29.35
CA GLY A 349 21.48 29.12 29.66
C GLY A 349 20.47 28.97 28.53
N THR A 350 20.81 28.30 27.43
CA THR A 350 19.92 28.02 26.30
C THR A 350 19.88 26.52 25.97
N GLN A 351 19.10 26.15 24.94
CA GLN A 351 19.14 24.82 24.29
C GLN A 351 19.81 24.87 22.90
N ARG A 352 20.39 26.02 22.52
CA ARG A 352 20.91 26.23 21.17
C ARG A 352 22.31 25.65 21.05
N ALA A 353 22.59 25.06 19.89
CA ALA A 353 23.94 24.64 19.54
C ALA A 353 24.82 25.88 19.28
N PRO A 354 26.08 25.89 19.74
CA PRO A 354 27.05 26.90 19.33
C PRO A 354 27.28 26.87 17.82
N VAL A 355 27.36 28.04 17.19
CA VAL A 355 27.61 28.18 15.74
C VAL A 355 29.04 28.57 15.39
N SER A 356 29.87 28.86 16.40
CA SER A 356 31.24 29.32 16.26
C SER A 356 32.10 28.80 17.39
N ASP A 357 33.39 28.58 17.10
CA ASP A 357 34.40 28.15 18.07
C ASP A 357 35.15 29.33 18.71
N SER A 358 34.61 30.55 18.59
CA SER A 358 35.19 31.73 19.23
C SER A 358 35.25 31.58 20.75
N HIS A 359 36.34 32.08 21.36
CA HIS A 359 36.54 32.09 22.81
C HIS A 359 35.46 32.87 23.59
N ASP A 360 34.72 33.76 22.92
CA ASP A 360 33.63 34.53 23.53
C ASP A 360 32.35 33.68 23.75
N VAL A 361 32.26 32.51 23.11
CA VAL A 361 31.08 31.64 23.21
C VAL A 361 31.14 30.83 24.50
N LYS A 362 30.33 31.24 25.47
CA LYS A 362 30.22 30.54 26.75
C LYS A 362 29.35 29.30 26.63
N VAL A 363 29.95 28.12 26.67
CA VAL A 363 29.25 26.83 26.53
C VAL A 363 28.99 26.10 27.85
N SER A 364 27.89 25.36 27.88
CA SER A 364 27.58 24.34 28.89
C SER A 364 27.57 22.96 28.21
N LEU A 365 27.95 21.91 28.96
CA LEU A 365 27.78 20.54 28.46
C LEU A 365 26.29 20.26 28.24
N ASN A 366 25.95 19.61 27.13
CA ASN A 366 24.62 19.09 26.85
C ASN A 366 24.35 17.83 27.70
N GLU A 367 24.49 17.98 29.02
CA GLU A 367 24.51 16.93 30.01
C GLU A 367 23.13 16.27 30.15
N GLY A 368 23.10 14.94 30.25
CA GLY A 368 21.90 14.15 30.45
C GLY A 368 21.85 12.90 29.58
N ALA A 369 20.75 12.16 29.74
CA ALA A 369 20.39 11.03 28.90
C ALA A 369 19.56 11.53 27.70
N HIS A 370 19.87 11.07 26.50
CA HIS A 370 19.23 11.49 25.25
C HIS A 370 18.77 10.26 24.46
N GLN A 371 17.55 10.34 23.91
CA GLN A 371 17.06 9.44 22.88
C GLN A 371 17.13 10.18 21.54
N ILE A 372 17.97 9.70 20.62
CA ILE A 372 18.21 10.35 19.33
C ILE A 372 17.84 9.43 18.17
N ARG A 373 17.34 10.00 17.07
CA ARG A 373 16.90 9.22 15.89
C ARG A 373 18.06 8.78 15.02
N LEU A 374 17.82 7.72 14.25
CA LEU A 374 18.68 7.32 13.15
C LEU A 374 18.22 7.92 11.82
N TYR A 375 19.17 8.35 10.99
CA TYR A 375 18.96 8.91 9.66
C TYR A 375 19.69 8.08 8.60
N SER A 376 19.05 7.88 7.46
CA SER A 376 19.50 6.96 6.41
C SER A 376 20.69 7.47 5.56
N LYS A 377 21.02 8.76 5.63
CA LYS A 377 22.10 9.37 4.84
C LYS A 377 23.15 10.01 5.73
N ALA A 378 24.36 10.05 5.19
CA ALA A 378 25.48 10.75 5.81
C ALA A 378 25.29 12.27 5.73
N PRO A 379 25.89 13.04 6.66
CA PRO A 379 25.91 14.49 6.54
C PRO A 379 26.66 14.94 5.27
N PRO A 380 26.24 16.04 4.64
CA PRO A 380 26.89 16.62 3.47
C PRO A 380 28.27 17.18 3.83
N THR A 381 29.31 16.76 3.10
CA THR A 381 30.71 17.16 3.38
C THR A 381 31.07 18.52 2.78
N ASP A 382 30.21 19.10 1.93
CA ASP A 382 30.35 20.42 1.32
C ASP A 382 29.84 21.56 2.23
N GLN A 383 29.22 21.23 3.36
CA GLN A 383 28.66 22.18 4.33
C GLN A 383 29.32 22.00 5.70
N SER A 384 29.21 23.01 6.58
CA SER A 384 29.67 22.89 7.96
C SER A 384 28.93 21.75 8.67
N PHE A 385 29.67 20.91 9.39
CA PHE A 385 29.09 19.81 10.15
C PHE A 385 28.28 20.33 11.35
N SER A 386 27.10 19.75 11.54
CA SER A 386 26.22 20.00 12.67
C SER A 386 25.18 18.89 12.80
N VAL A 387 24.44 18.85 13.91
CA VAL A 387 23.26 17.96 14.01
C VAL A 387 22.27 18.22 12.88
N GLU A 388 22.03 19.49 12.54
CA GLU A 388 21.11 19.88 11.47
C GLU A 388 21.54 19.34 10.10
N SER A 389 22.85 19.29 9.82
CA SER A 389 23.40 18.70 8.59
C SER A 389 23.04 17.21 8.44
N VAL A 390 22.87 16.48 9.55
CA VAL A 390 22.42 15.07 9.53
C VAL A 390 20.90 14.99 9.40
N THR A 391 20.16 15.82 10.14
CA THR A 391 18.69 15.74 10.16
C THR A 391 18.04 16.26 8.88
N SER A 392 18.71 17.14 8.14
CA SER A 392 18.21 17.71 6.87
C SER A 392 18.59 16.90 5.64
N SER A 393 19.66 16.09 5.70
CA SER A 393 20.20 15.36 4.56
C SER A 393 19.57 13.99 4.33
N GLY A 394 19.13 13.34 5.41
CA GLY A 394 18.64 11.96 5.41
C GLY A 394 17.18 11.81 5.81
N ARG A 395 16.54 10.76 5.30
CA ARG A 395 15.24 10.32 5.84
C ARG A 395 15.45 9.62 7.17
N ILE A 396 14.53 9.83 8.09
CA ILE A 396 14.49 9.08 9.36
C ILE A 396 14.39 7.58 9.05
N VAL A 397 15.16 6.76 9.77
CA VAL A 397 14.92 5.33 9.84
C VAL A 397 13.75 5.14 10.82
N PRO A 398 12.55 4.73 10.36
CA PRO A 398 11.35 4.78 11.19
C PRO A 398 11.50 3.97 12.47
N CYS A 399 10.99 4.51 13.57
CA CYS A 399 11.01 3.96 14.93
C CYS A 399 12.40 3.82 15.58
N ALA A 400 13.48 3.75 14.80
CA ALA A 400 14.80 3.42 15.29
C ALA A 400 15.47 4.59 16.01
N THR A 401 15.93 4.36 17.25
CA THR A 401 16.60 5.37 18.09
C THR A 401 17.79 4.80 18.85
N LEU A 402 18.75 5.66 19.20
CA LEU A 402 19.86 5.36 20.11
C LEU A 402 19.63 6.01 21.48
N LEU A 403 20.04 5.30 22.53
CA LEU A 403 20.05 5.77 23.91
C LEU A 403 21.49 6.08 24.32
N ILE A 404 21.75 7.36 24.64
CA ILE A 404 23.08 7.84 24.99
C ILE A 404 23.03 8.70 26.26
N ARG A 405 24.11 8.72 27.04
CA ARG A 405 24.26 9.64 28.18
C ARG A 405 25.55 10.41 28.06
N VAL A 406 25.49 11.72 28.31
CA VAL A 406 26.65 12.61 28.35
C VAL A 406 26.71 13.20 29.75
N MET A 407 27.78 12.91 30.50
CA MET A 407 27.92 13.29 31.89
C MET A 407 29.17 14.12 32.11
N LYS A 408 29.10 15.12 33.01
CA LYS A 408 30.26 15.91 33.40
C LYS A 408 30.97 15.30 34.60
N VAL A 409 32.30 15.18 34.53
CA VAL A 409 33.13 14.71 35.65
C VAL A 409 34.23 15.73 35.95
N SER A 410 34.27 16.26 37.17
CA SER A 410 35.33 17.19 37.56
C SER A 410 36.61 16.44 37.93
N LYS A 411 37.78 16.90 37.45
CA LYS A 411 39.09 16.30 37.75
C LYS A 411 39.39 16.26 39.26
N THR A 412 38.86 17.22 40.03
CA THR A 412 38.97 17.27 41.50
C THR A 412 38.24 16.10 42.18
N SER A 413 37.15 15.60 41.60
CA SER A 413 36.37 14.48 42.11
C SER A 413 37.03 13.11 41.85
N GLN A 414 37.85 13.00 40.79
CA GLN A 414 38.58 11.77 40.47
C GLN A 414 39.68 11.45 41.50
N HIS A 415 40.35 12.48 42.05
CA HIS A 415 41.34 12.29 43.12
C HIS A 415 40.74 11.75 44.42
N LEU A 416 39.46 12.02 44.69
CA LEU A 416 38.74 11.51 45.86
C LEU A 416 38.20 10.08 45.65
N GLN A 417 37.83 9.72 44.41
CA GLN A 417 37.30 8.38 44.08
C GLN A 417 38.39 7.30 43.92
N ASN A 418 39.61 7.66 43.53
CA ASN A 418 40.74 6.71 43.45
C ASN A 418 41.17 6.09 44.81
N LYS A 419 40.54 6.47 45.93
CA LYS A 419 40.73 5.84 47.25
C LYS A 419 39.70 4.75 47.60
N LYS A 420 38.66 4.54 46.78
CA LYS A 420 37.73 3.41 46.92
C LYS A 420 37.75 2.59 45.63
N ASN A 421 38.30 1.38 45.69
CA ASN A 421 38.29 0.41 44.58
C ASN A 421 36.86 0.15 44.11
N SER A 422 36.47 0.78 43.00
CA SER A 422 35.44 0.39 42.01
C SER A 422 35.34 1.56 41.02
N GLN A 423 35.65 1.37 39.75
CA GLN A 423 35.26 2.33 38.71
C GLN A 423 33.76 2.59 38.87
N SER A 424 33.35 3.82 39.18
CA SER A 424 31.94 4.17 39.33
C SER A 424 31.28 4.29 37.95
N VAL A 425 31.21 3.18 37.22
CA VAL A 425 30.38 3.06 36.02
C VAL A 425 28.94 3.22 36.48
N GLN A 426 28.28 4.29 36.06
CA GLN A 426 26.88 4.49 36.39
C GLN A 426 26.05 3.45 35.63
N GLU A 427 25.31 2.62 36.37
CA GLU A 427 24.43 1.58 35.79
C GLU A 427 23.51 2.18 34.72
N CYS A 428 23.23 1.39 33.68
CA CYS A 428 22.29 1.75 32.62
C CYS A 428 20.90 1.92 33.24
N PRO A 429 20.24 3.08 33.12
CA PRO A 429 18.89 3.25 33.61
C PRO A 429 17.92 2.41 32.78
N GLN A 430 16.84 1.95 33.41
CA GLN A 430 15.73 1.32 32.67
C GLN A 430 15.00 2.38 31.86
N TYR A 431 14.59 2.05 30.63
CA TYR A 431 13.93 3.02 29.75
C TYR A 431 12.64 3.58 30.38
N GLU A 432 11.89 2.72 31.08
CA GLU A 432 10.62 3.03 31.77
C GLU A 432 10.77 4.10 32.86
N GLN A 433 11.99 4.38 33.34
CA GLN A 433 12.26 5.46 34.28
C GLN A 433 12.09 6.85 33.66
N GLY A 434 11.98 6.94 32.32
CA GLY A 434 11.69 8.20 31.63
C GLY A 434 12.80 9.24 31.79
N VAL A 435 14.06 8.80 31.79
CA VAL A 435 15.21 9.69 32.00
C VAL A 435 15.77 10.28 30.70
N TYR A 436 15.50 9.65 29.55
CA TYR A 436 16.03 10.04 28.25
C TYR A 436 15.23 11.19 27.65
N ILE A 437 15.90 12.33 27.41
CA ILE A 437 15.36 13.47 26.68
C ILE A 437 15.02 13.03 25.26
N SER A 438 13.75 13.16 24.86
CA SER A 438 13.21 12.46 23.69
C SER A 438 12.56 13.39 22.67
N ASP A 439 12.54 14.71 22.89
CA ASP A 439 11.87 15.68 22.01
C ASP A 439 12.28 15.53 20.54
N SER A 440 13.58 15.32 20.29
CA SER A 440 14.12 15.13 18.94
C SER A 440 13.69 13.81 18.27
N ALA A 441 13.13 12.88 19.04
CA ALA A 441 12.73 11.54 18.61
C ALA A 441 11.22 11.31 18.60
N GLN A 442 10.42 12.39 18.58
CA GLN A 442 8.97 12.28 18.56
C GLN A 442 8.48 11.44 17.36
N PRO A 443 7.65 10.39 17.60
CA PRO A 443 7.07 9.59 16.54
C PRO A 443 6.20 10.41 15.59
N THR A 444 6.34 10.16 14.29
CA THR A 444 5.38 10.63 13.29
C THR A 444 4.08 9.81 13.36
N PRO A 445 2.96 10.31 12.81
CA PRO A 445 1.71 9.54 12.77
C PRO A 445 1.83 8.17 12.08
N GLY A 446 2.73 8.03 11.10
CA GLY A 446 2.99 6.74 10.45
C GLY A 446 3.76 5.77 11.33
N GLU A 447 4.76 6.26 12.07
CA GLU A 447 5.52 5.46 13.03
C GLU A 447 4.66 4.95 14.19
N MET A 448 3.63 5.68 14.60
CA MET A 448 2.69 5.19 15.61
C MET A 448 2.02 3.87 15.19
N GLN A 449 1.72 3.71 13.91
CA GLN A 449 1.17 2.45 13.37
C GLN A 449 2.25 1.37 13.26
N LEU A 450 3.49 1.74 12.89
CA LEU A 450 4.61 0.81 12.84
C LEU A 450 4.97 0.26 14.21
N TYR A 451 5.05 1.10 15.25
CA TYR A 451 5.43 0.68 16.60
C TYR A 451 4.54 -0.46 17.13
N ARG A 452 3.24 -0.45 16.86
CA ARG A 452 2.34 -1.55 17.25
C ARG A 452 2.69 -2.86 16.56
N ALA A 453 3.01 -2.80 15.26
CA ALA A 453 3.49 -3.96 14.52
C ALA A 453 4.83 -4.46 15.08
N MET A 454 5.74 -3.54 15.43
CA MET A 454 7.05 -3.86 15.97
C MET A 454 6.99 -4.41 17.40
N MET A 455 6.03 -3.98 18.22
CA MET A 455 5.81 -4.52 19.57
C MET A 455 5.33 -5.96 19.57
N ASN A 456 4.61 -6.37 18.53
CA ASN A 456 4.13 -7.74 18.39
C ASN A 456 5.21 -8.68 17.82
N ARG A 457 6.44 -8.20 17.60
CA ARG A 457 7.55 -9.06 17.21
C ARG A 457 7.90 -10.02 18.33
N SER A 458 8.20 -11.26 17.97
CA SER A 458 8.83 -12.20 18.90
C SER A 458 10.21 -11.67 19.29
N VAL A 459 10.54 -11.79 20.58
CA VAL A 459 11.89 -11.50 21.08
C VAL A 459 12.86 -12.48 20.43
N VAL A 460 13.95 -11.95 19.86
CA VAL A 460 15.02 -12.75 19.25
C VAL A 460 16.33 -12.29 19.86
N LEU A 461 17.08 -13.20 20.47
CA LEU A 461 18.33 -12.85 21.15
C LEU A 461 19.51 -12.91 20.19
N GLY A 462 20.51 -12.06 20.42
CA GLY A 462 21.75 -12.07 19.64
C GLY A 462 22.43 -13.45 19.61
N ARG A 463 22.43 -14.17 20.75
CA ARG A 463 22.99 -15.52 20.89
C ARG A 463 22.36 -16.56 19.96
N ASP A 464 21.09 -16.40 19.61
CA ASP A 464 20.37 -17.34 18.75
C ASP A 464 20.62 -17.04 17.27
N VAL A 465 20.89 -15.77 16.94
CA VAL A 465 21.06 -15.30 15.56
C VAL A 465 22.51 -15.32 15.10
N ILE A 466 23.45 -15.01 15.99
CA ILE A 466 24.88 -14.98 15.66
C ILE A 466 25.35 -16.29 14.98
N PRO A 467 25.00 -17.50 15.48
CA PRO A 467 25.40 -18.76 14.83
C PRO A 467 24.85 -18.87 13.40
N LEU A 468 23.58 -18.49 13.18
CA LEU A 468 22.93 -18.51 11.86
C LEU A 468 23.61 -17.59 10.85
N VAL A 469 24.14 -16.46 11.32
CA VAL A 469 24.87 -15.48 10.48
C VAL A 469 26.34 -15.89 10.30
N ALA A 470 26.93 -16.57 11.28
CA ALA A 470 28.29 -17.09 11.22
C ALA A 470 28.44 -18.30 10.28
N GLY A 471 27.34 -19.00 9.96
CA GLY A 471 27.32 -20.12 9.03
C GLY A 471 28.15 -21.31 9.53
N THR A 472 29.05 -21.85 8.71
CA THR A 472 29.82 -23.09 9.02
C THR A 472 30.74 -23.01 10.24
N SER A 473 30.89 -21.84 10.87
CA SER A 473 31.64 -21.64 12.12
C SER A 473 30.81 -21.88 13.39
N GLU A 474 29.56 -22.37 13.26
CA GLU A 474 28.62 -22.64 14.37
C GLU A 474 29.22 -23.44 15.53
N HIS A 475 30.05 -24.45 15.24
CA HIS A 475 30.60 -25.35 16.25
C HIS A 475 31.57 -24.68 17.24
N GLU A 476 32.07 -23.48 16.93
CA GLU A 476 33.04 -22.75 17.77
C GLU A 476 32.39 -21.71 18.72
N LEU A 477 31.08 -21.48 18.63
CA LEU A 477 30.38 -20.37 19.28
C LEU A 477 29.46 -20.84 20.43
N ASN A 478 30.05 -21.43 21.49
CA ASN A 478 29.29 -22.06 22.57
C ASN A 478 29.25 -21.25 23.88
N SER A 479 29.85 -20.06 23.92
CA SER A 479 29.89 -19.20 25.10
C SER A 479 29.74 -17.72 24.75
N ASP A 480 29.20 -16.93 25.69
CA ASP A 480 29.03 -15.48 25.54
C ASP A 480 30.33 -14.78 25.13
N LYS A 481 31.47 -15.21 25.69
CA LYS A 481 32.80 -14.67 25.34
C LYS A 481 33.18 -14.95 23.89
N GLN A 482 32.89 -16.15 23.38
CA GLN A 482 33.16 -16.51 21.99
C GLN A 482 32.23 -15.74 21.03
N LEU A 483 30.95 -15.63 21.37
CA LEU A 483 29.97 -14.87 20.59
C LEU A 483 30.37 -13.39 20.50
N SER A 484 30.66 -12.74 21.64
CA SER A 484 31.09 -11.34 21.65
C SER A 484 32.40 -11.12 20.90
N ALA A 485 33.37 -12.04 21.04
CA ALA A 485 34.63 -11.96 20.30
C ALA A 485 34.44 -12.11 18.80
N TRP A 486 33.53 -13.00 18.37
CA TRP A 486 33.16 -13.14 16.96
C TRP A 486 32.55 -11.85 16.43
N VAL A 487 31.59 -11.26 17.14
CA VAL A 487 30.96 -9.99 16.73
C VAL A 487 32.01 -8.89 16.56
N GLN A 488 32.87 -8.71 17.56
CA GLN A 488 33.93 -7.70 17.51
C GLN A 488 34.90 -7.92 16.35
N ARG A 489 35.31 -9.18 16.12
CA ARG A 489 36.20 -9.54 15.00
C ARG A 489 35.53 -9.23 13.66
N THR A 490 34.30 -9.71 13.46
CA THR A 490 33.54 -9.54 12.22
C THR A 490 33.38 -8.05 11.89
N PHE A 491 32.92 -7.23 12.83
CA PHE A 491 32.81 -5.78 12.58
C PHE A 491 34.18 -5.11 12.37
N SER A 492 35.24 -5.56 13.05
CA SER A 492 36.60 -5.01 12.86
C SER A 492 37.19 -5.34 11.48
N GLU A 493 37.00 -6.57 10.99
CA GLU A 493 37.41 -6.97 9.63
C GLU A 493 36.64 -6.21 8.56
N LEU A 494 35.35 -5.95 8.82
CA LEU A 494 34.46 -5.27 7.89
C LEU A 494 34.61 -3.73 7.92
N LYS A 495 35.31 -3.13 8.89
CA LYS A 495 35.57 -1.66 8.96
C LYS A 495 36.25 -1.10 7.70
N ASN A 496 37.04 -1.92 7.01
CA ASN A 496 37.74 -1.51 5.79
C ASN A 496 36.90 -1.70 4.52
N LYS A 497 35.72 -2.32 4.61
CA LYS A 497 34.79 -2.46 3.49
C LYS A 497 33.79 -1.32 3.52
N THR A 498 33.46 -0.79 2.35
CA THR A 498 32.36 0.17 2.23
C THR A 498 31.05 -0.57 2.54
N PRO A 499 30.31 -0.18 3.59
CA PRO A 499 29.06 -0.82 3.95
C PRO A 499 28.00 -0.56 2.88
N GLN A 500 27.08 -1.50 2.69
CA GLN A 500 25.89 -1.24 1.88
C GLN A 500 24.96 -0.26 2.60
N PRO A 501 24.25 0.61 1.86
CA PRO A 501 23.18 1.40 2.43
C PRO A 501 22.01 0.50 2.84
N PHE A 502 21.41 0.77 4.00
CA PHE A 502 20.24 0.03 4.46
C PHE A 502 19.03 0.24 3.56
N GLN A 503 18.35 -0.86 3.20
CA GLN A 503 17.12 -0.80 2.41
C GLN A 503 15.93 -0.44 3.30
N LEU A 504 15.49 0.83 3.23
CA LEU A 504 14.38 1.33 4.03
C LEU A 504 13.05 0.58 3.81
N CYS A 505 12.88 -0.21 2.75
CA CYS A 505 11.72 -1.08 2.61
C CYS A 505 11.68 -2.18 3.70
N CYS A 506 12.83 -2.62 4.20
CA CYS A 506 12.96 -3.72 5.16
C CYS A 506 12.83 -3.28 6.64
N VAL A 507 12.13 -2.18 6.90
CA VAL A 507 11.93 -1.65 8.26
C VAL A 507 10.91 -2.45 9.05
N SER A 508 9.75 -2.70 8.45
CA SER A 508 8.65 -3.48 9.03
C SER A 508 7.95 -4.24 7.92
N ARG A 509 7.67 -5.52 8.17
CA ARG A 509 6.94 -6.40 7.25
C ARG A 509 5.60 -5.80 6.86
N TYR A 510 5.19 -6.05 5.62
CA TYR A 510 3.90 -5.61 5.10
C TYR A 510 2.75 -6.20 5.94
N LEU A 511 1.81 -5.32 6.33
CA LEU A 511 0.56 -5.73 6.95
C LEU A 511 -0.58 -5.50 5.98
N VAL A 512 -1.35 -6.55 5.73
CA VAL A 512 -2.43 -6.50 4.75
C VAL A 512 -3.47 -5.45 5.13
N SER A 513 -3.84 -5.37 6.41
CA SER A 513 -4.79 -4.37 6.94
C SER A 513 -4.39 -2.92 6.63
N SER A 514 -3.09 -2.64 6.47
CA SER A 514 -2.60 -1.30 6.13
C SER A 514 -2.72 -0.97 4.65
N GLY A 515 -2.80 -1.97 3.76
CA GLY A 515 -2.89 -1.75 2.33
C GLY A 515 -1.64 -1.12 1.69
N LEU A 516 -1.73 -0.87 0.38
CA LEU A 516 -0.67 -0.25 -0.42
C LEU A 516 -1.07 1.16 -0.83
N MET A 517 -0.09 2.03 -0.95
CA MET A 517 -0.26 3.38 -1.47
C MET A 517 0.63 3.52 -2.71
N VAL A 518 0.04 3.90 -3.84
CA VAL A 518 0.76 4.04 -5.12
C VAL A 518 0.41 5.35 -5.80
N SER A 519 1.38 6.04 -6.38
CA SER A 519 1.14 7.25 -7.19
C SER A 519 1.82 7.16 -8.55
N ALA A 520 1.27 7.90 -9.52
CA ALA A 520 1.94 8.27 -10.76
C ALA A 520 2.00 9.80 -10.80
N ASP A 521 3.21 10.37 -10.75
CA ASP A 521 3.37 11.80 -10.50
C ASP A 521 3.62 12.59 -11.78
N ARG A 522 4.45 12.06 -12.68
CA ARG A 522 4.74 12.69 -13.98
C ARG A 522 5.28 11.69 -14.99
N ALA A 523 5.02 11.97 -16.27
CA ALA A 523 5.73 11.33 -17.36
C ALA A 523 6.77 12.29 -17.92
N ASN A 524 7.79 11.73 -18.58
CA ASN A 524 8.83 12.47 -19.25
C ASN A 524 8.95 11.98 -20.69
N ASN A 525 9.21 12.90 -21.62
CA ASN A 525 9.56 12.64 -23.01
C ASN A 525 8.53 11.80 -23.79
N LEU A 526 7.23 12.01 -23.55
CA LEU A 526 6.18 11.40 -24.37
C LEU A 526 6.24 11.98 -25.79
N ALA A 527 6.23 11.10 -26.80
CA ALA A 527 6.19 11.49 -28.21
C ALA A 527 4.76 11.83 -28.68
N TRP A 528 3.96 12.43 -27.79
CA TRP A 528 2.53 12.63 -27.95
C TRP A 528 2.20 14.10 -28.23
N SER A 529 1.06 14.32 -28.86
CA SER A 529 0.54 15.61 -29.31
C SER A 529 -0.80 15.98 -28.66
N GLY A 530 -1.34 15.11 -27.81
CA GLY A 530 -2.55 15.33 -27.03
C GLY A 530 -2.32 15.54 -25.54
N PHE A 531 -3.38 15.34 -24.76
CA PHE A 531 -3.35 15.26 -23.30
C PHE A 531 -2.99 13.83 -22.87
N SER A 532 -2.37 13.67 -21.70
CA SER A 532 -1.96 12.36 -21.19
C SER A 532 -2.68 12.04 -19.90
N LEU A 533 -3.44 10.96 -19.89
CA LEU A 533 -4.11 10.44 -18.70
C LEU A 533 -3.59 9.04 -18.40
N ALA A 534 -3.72 8.56 -17.18
CA ALA A 534 -3.24 7.24 -16.81
C ALA A 534 -4.24 6.49 -15.93
N HIS A 535 -4.05 5.18 -15.81
CA HIS A 535 -4.66 4.39 -14.77
C HIS A 535 -3.66 3.42 -14.14
N ILE A 536 -3.98 3.01 -12.92
CA ILE A 536 -3.20 2.09 -12.12
C ILE A 536 -4.04 0.85 -11.86
N CYS A 537 -3.49 -0.34 -12.06
CA CYS A 537 -4.09 -1.58 -11.61
C CYS A 537 -3.02 -2.54 -11.07
N LEU A 538 -3.43 -3.54 -10.31
CA LEU A 538 -2.54 -4.53 -9.74
C LEU A 538 -2.64 -5.86 -10.50
N ASN A 539 -1.50 -6.50 -10.76
CA ASN A 539 -1.38 -7.77 -11.45
C ASN A 539 -0.63 -8.79 -10.57
N PRO A 540 -1.22 -9.95 -10.25
CA PRO A 540 -2.60 -10.36 -10.55
C PRO A 540 -3.66 -9.56 -9.78
N PRO A 541 -4.91 -9.47 -10.29
CA PRO A 541 -5.43 -10.14 -11.48
C PRO A 541 -5.33 -9.31 -12.77
N ALA A 542 -4.97 -8.03 -12.71
CA ALA A 542 -5.00 -7.11 -13.85
C ALA A 542 -6.36 -7.11 -14.59
N ALA A 543 -7.44 -7.12 -13.80
CA ALA A 543 -8.81 -7.41 -14.23
C ALA A 543 -9.27 -6.62 -15.47
N ILE A 544 -8.86 -5.36 -15.61
CA ILE A 544 -9.20 -4.50 -16.77
C ILE A 544 -8.79 -5.10 -18.13
N TYR A 545 -7.74 -5.93 -18.18
CA TYR A 545 -7.26 -6.54 -19.43
C TYR A 545 -8.00 -7.84 -19.82
N PHE A 546 -8.96 -8.29 -19.01
CA PHE A 546 -9.67 -9.55 -19.22
C PHE A 546 -11.14 -9.41 -19.61
N GLY A 547 -11.75 -8.23 -19.48
CA GLY A 547 -13.16 -8.06 -19.84
C GLY A 547 -13.97 -7.23 -18.84
N GLN A 548 -15.14 -6.74 -19.27
CA GLN A 548 -16.17 -6.18 -18.37
C GLN A 548 -16.52 -7.11 -17.19
N PRO A 549 -16.63 -8.44 -17.37
CA PRO A 549 -16.88 -9.34 -16.24
C PRO A 549 -15.78 -9.29 -15.18
N TRP A 550 -14.53 -9.10 -15.61
CA TRP A 550 -13.36 -9.16 -14.73
C TRP A 550 -13.08 -7.84 -14.01
N GLU A 551 -13.31 -6.69 -14.66
CA GLU A 551 -13.11 -5.35 -14.08
C GLU A 551 -13.83 -5.18 -12.73
N ARG A 552 -14.98 -5.85 -12.57
CA ARG A 552 -15.79 -5.81 -11.35
C ARG A 552 -15.10 -6.46 -10.14
N PHE A 553 -14.12 -7.34 -10.35
CA PHE A 553 -13.35 -7.98 -9.27
C PHE A 553 -12.24 -7.08 -8.73
N ASP A 554 -11.63 -6.25 -9.58
CA ASP A 554 -10.56 -5.34 -9.19
C ASP A 554 -10.47 -4.15 -10.17
N ARG A 555 -11.15 -3.06 -9.83
CA ARG A 555 -11.26 -1.89 -10.71
C ARG A 555 -9.92 -1.18 -10.87
N ALA A 556 -9.62 -0.73 -12.08
CA ALA A 556 -8.52 0.18 -12.33
C ALA A 556 -8.78 1.55 -11.68
N VAL A 557 -7.74 2.15 -11.12
CA VAL A 557 -7.80 3.46 -10.47
C VAL A 557 -7.31 4.53 -11.45
N PRO A 558 -8.15 5.50 -11.85
CA PRO A 558 -7.72 6.56 -12.76
C PRO A 558 -6.76 7.54 -12.08
N VAL A 559 -5.85 8.08 -12.89
CA VAL A 559 -4.95 9.19 -12.60
C VAL A 559 -5.24 10.25 -13.67
N ASP A 560 -6.13 11.16 -13.33
CA ASP A 560 -6.77 12.06 -14.28
C ASP A 560 -6.82 13.53 -13.83
N ASP A 561 -6.15 13.86 -12.73
CA ASP A 561 -6.00 15.22 -12.20
C ASP A 561 -4.77 15.91 -12.82
N ILE A 562 -4.76 16.03 -14.15
CA ILE A 562 -3.63 16.58 -14.92
C ILE A 562 -3.36 18.07 -14.60
N ASP A 563 -2.09 18.45 -14.46
CA ASP A 563 -1.69 19.85 -14.33
C ASP A 563 -1.65 20.52 -15.71
N LEU A 564 -2.60 21.40 -15.99
CA LEU A 564 -2.69 22.09 -17.28
C LEU A 564 -1.54 23.09 -17.52
N ASN A 565 -0.76 23.42 -16.50
CA ASN A 565 0.45 24.24 -16.65
C ASN A 565 1.70 23.41 -17.00
N SER A 566 1.61 22.08 -16.92
CA SER A 566 2.71 21.19 -17.30
C SER A 566 2.90 21.10 -18.82
N ASP A 567 4.09 20.64 -19.21
CA ASP A 567 4.48 20.47 -20.60
C ASP A 567 3.78 19.26 -21.21
N GLN A 568 3.31 19.37 -22.46
CA GLN A 568 2.64 18.27 -23.15
C GLN A 568 3.46 16.97 -23.22
N LYS A 569 4.78 17.07 -23.40
CA LYS A 569 5.68 15.91 -23.46
C LYS A 569 6.12 15.44 -22.08
N CYS A 570 6.02 16.30 -21.08
CA CYS A 570 6.34 16.00 -19.68
C CYS A 570 5.17 16.33 -18.75
N PRO A 571 4.01 15.67 -18.92
CA PRO A 571 2.81 15.98 -18.15
C PRO A 571 2.97 15.59 -16.69
N MET A 572 2.36 16.37 -15.80
CA MET A 572 2.31 16.12 -14.36
C MET A 572 0.87 15.86 -13.90
N TRP A 573 0.70 15.02 -12.89
CA TRP A 573 -0.59 14.72 -12.27
C TRP A 573 -0.58 15.12 -10.79
N GLN A 574 -1.68 15.72 -10.34
CA GLN A 574 -1.87 16.21 -8.97
C GLN A 574 -2.65 15.20 -8.09
N ASP A 575 -2.96 14.03 -8.64
CA ASP A 575 -3.70 12.94 -8.01
C ASP A 575 -3.14 12.45 -6.67
N GLY A 576 -1.82 12.56 -6.46
CA GLY A 576 -1.13 12.03 -5.29
C GLY A 576 -1.23 10.51 -5.17
N PHE A 577 -1.17 10.01 -3.92
CA PHE A 577 -1.27 8.57 -3.66
C PHE A 577 -2.70 8.06 -3.80
N LYS A 578 -2.84 6.96 -4.54
CA LYS A 578 -4.03 6.12 -4.61
C LYS A 578 -3.89 4.95 -3.64
N SER A 579 -4.97 4.62 -2.95
CA SER A 579 -5.02 3.55 -1.96
C SER A 579 -5.51 2.24 -2.55
N PHE A 580 -4.84 1.15 -2.21
CA PHE A 580 -5.23 -0.23 -2.47
C PHE A 580 -5.32 -0.97 -1.13
N PRO A 581 -6.47 -0.88 -0.44
CA PRO A 581 -6.62 -1.44 0.90
C PRO A 581 -6.63 -2.96 0.89
N GLU A 582 -6.16 -3.56 1.98
CA GLU A 582 -6.32 -4.98 2.29
C GLU A 582 -5.79 -5.93 1.21
N ARG A 583 -4.79 -5.47 0.45
CA ARG A 583 -4.22 -6.27 -0.64
C ARG A 583 -3.48 -7.48 -0.08
N VAL A 584 -3.84 -8.67 -0.54
CA VAL A 584 -3.15 -9.90 -0.11
C VAL A 584 -1.71 -9.87 -0.61
N TYR A 585 -0.79 -10.32 0.23
CA TYR A 585 0.60 -10.51 -0.18
C TYR A 585 0.70 -11.58 -1.27
N HIS A 586 1.32 -11.23 -2.39
CA HIS A 586 1.71 -12.16 -3.44
C HIS A 586 3.12 -11.80 -3.88
N GLU A 587 4.04 -12.76 -3.92
CA GLU A 587 5.46 -12.48 -4.12
C GLU A 587 5.75 -11.77 -5.44
N TYR A 588 5.00 -12.08 -6.50
CA TYR A 588 5.09 -11.47 -7.83
C TYR A 588 4.01 -10.42 -8.11
N LEU A 589 3.40 -9.84 -7.06
CA LEU A 589 2.43 -8.76 -7.26
C LEU A 589 3.13 -7.56 -7.91
N THR A 590 2.58 -7.09 -9.02
CA THR A 590 3.08 -5.94 -9.77
C THR A 590 2.01 -4.86 -9.87
N VAL A 591 2.43 -3.61 -9.82
CA VAL A 591 1.59 -2.48 -10.25
C VAL A 591 1.80 -2.29 -11.73
N ILE A 592 0.72 -2.22 -12.50
CA ILE A 592 0.72 -1.81 -13.89
C ILE A 592 0.25 -0.37 -13.98
N PHE A 593 1.03 0.47 -14.66
CA PHE A 593 0.67 1.83 -15.00
C PHE A 593 0.46 1.88 -16.51
N GLN A 594 -0.71 2.30 -16.97
CA GLN A 594 -0.98 2.50 -18.39
C GLN A 594 -1.41 3.93 -18.65
N LEU A 595 -0.75 4.56 -19.61
CA LEU A 595 -0.98 5.92 -20.08
C LEU A 595 -1.75 5.89 -21.40
N HIS A 596 -2.62 6.87 -21.58
CA HIS A 596 -3.45 7.08 -22.75
C HIS A 596 -3.32 8.51 -23.24
N GLU A 597 -3.04 8.67 -24.52
CA GLU A 597 -3.13 9.96 -25.21
C GLU A 597 -4.59 10.26 -25.54
N VAL A 598 -5.01 11.50 -25.30
CA VAL A 598 -6.33 12.04 -25.66
C VAL A 598 -6.13 13.23 -26.59
N LEU A 599 -6.62 13.10 -27.81
CA LEU A 599 -6.50 14.09 -28.88
C LEU A 599 -7.78 14.92 -28.98
N LEU A 600 -7.64 16.18 -29.39
CA LEU A 600 -8.78 17.04 -29.73
C LEU A 600 -9.09 16.96 -31.22
N GLY A 601 -10.23 16.34 -31.57
CA GLY A 601 -10.80 16.32 -32.91
C GLY A 601 -11.75 17.49 -33.15
N LYS A 602 -11.87 17.94 -34.40
CA LYS A 602 -12.96 18.83 -34.83
C LYS A 602 -14.16 17.98 -35.21
N LYS A 603 -15.33 18.25 -34.64
CA LYS A 603 -16.57 17.53 -34.95
C LYS A 603 -16.98 17.82 -36.40
N GLY A 604 -16.82 16.85 -37.29
CA GLY A 604 -17.22 16.97 -38.69
C GLY A 604 -18.73 16.81 -38.87
N LYS A 605 -19.36 17.64 -39.71
CA LYS A 605 -20.70 17.34 -40.24
C LYS A 605 -20.66 15.98 -40.96
N ASN A 606 -21.65 15.13 -40.72
CA ASN A 606 -21.83 13.86 -41.44
C ASN A 606 -21.66 14.07 -42.96
N LYS A 607 -20.77 13.29 -43.59
CA LYS A 607 -20.48 13.34 -45.03
C LYS A 607 -21.50 12.60 -45.91
N GLN A 608 -22.73 12.42 -45.43
CA GLN A 608 -23.83 11.88 -46.24
C GLN A 608 -25.03 12.80 -46.03
N THR A 609 -25.56 13.28 -47.16
CA THR A 609 -26.64 14.28 -47.33
C THR A 609 -26.25 15.71 -46.98
N ASP A 610 -25.60 16.41 -47.93
CA ASP A 610 -26.22 17.61 -48.52
C ASP A 610 -25.32 18.22 -49.61
N ASN A 611 -25.78 18.11 -50.86
CA ASN A 611 -25.29 18.85 -52.01
C ASN A 611 -25.88 20.27 -51.99
N SER A 612 -25.48 21.10 -51.03
CA SER A 612 -25.79 22.52 -51.06
C SER A 612 -24.53 23.31 -50.74
N GLN A 613 -24.10 24.12 -51.71
CA GLN A 613 -23.13 25.19 -51.53
C GLN A 613 -23.67 26.14 -50.46
N GLN A 614 -23.12 26.11 -49.25
CA GLN A 614 -23.33 27.17 -48.27
C GLN A 614 -22.19 27.25 -47.23
N ASP A 615 -21.60 28.44 -47.20
CA ASP A 615 -20.79 29.10 -46.17
C ASP A 615 -19.58 28.39 -45.56
N TYR A 616 -18.40 28.79 -46.05
CA TYR A 616 -17.07 28.50 -45.51
C TYR A 616 -16.67 29.33 -44.26
N HIS A 617 -17.57 30.14 -43.69
CA HIS A 617 -17.23 31.08 -42.61
C HIS A 617 -17.86 30.79 -41.23
N SER A 618 -18.51 29.64 -41.04
CA SER A 618 -19.19 29.29 -39.77
C SER A 618 -18.68 28.01 -39.09
N ALA A 619 -17.48 27.52 -39.47
CA ALA A 619 -16.89 26.29 -38.94
C ALA A 619 -16.08 26.47 -37.62
N GLU A 620 -15.94 27.68 -37.09
CA GLU A 620 -15.06 27.97 -35.94
C GLU A 620 -15.70 27.81 -34.54
N LYS A 621 -16.97 27.38 -34.45
CA LYS A 621 -17.68 27.27 -33.16
C LYS A 621 -18.42 25.94 -32.94
N GLY A 622 -17.84 24.83 -33.40
CA GLY A 622 -18.32 23.49 -33.04
C GLY A 622 -17.62 22.97 -31.78
N PRO A 623 -18.30 22.26 -30.86
CA PRO A 623 -17.64 21.65 -29.70
C PRO A 623 -16.60 20.63 -30.17
N HIS A 624 -15.42 20.65 -29.57
CA HIS A 624 -14.36 19.70 -29.87
C HIS A 624 -14.74 18.28 -29.40
N GLU A 625 -14.31 17.26 -30.13
CA GLU A 625 -14.50 15.86 -29.74
C GLU A 625 -13.20 15.29 -29.20
N LEU A 626 -13.26 14.61 -28.05
CA LEU A 626 -12.11 13.91 -27.49
C LEU A 626 -11.97 12.54 -28.16
N LEU A 627 -10.80 12.30 -28.75
CA LEU A 627 -10.44 11.08 -29.48
C LEU A 627 -9.29 10.37 -28.76
N ARG A 628 -9.24 9.05 -28.89
CA ARG A 628 -8.12 8.27 -28.35
C ARG A 628 -6.90 8.33 -29.29
N GLY A 629 -5.73 8.59 -28.72
CA GLY A 629 -4.44 8.52 -29.39
C GLY A 629 -3.64 7.28 -29.03
N ALA A 630 -2.32 7.45 -28.96
CA ALA A 630 -1.39 6.39 -28.58
C ALA A 630 -1.54 5.93 -27.12
N GLN A 631 -0.96 4.77 -26.82
CA GLN A 631 -0.94 4.19 -25.48
C GLN A 631 0.48 3.74 -25.14
N ALA A 632 0.81 3.78 -23.86
CA ALA A 632 2.06 3.26 -23.33
C ALA A 632 1.84 2.69 -21.93
N TRP A 633 2.73 1.83 -21.45
CA TRP A 633 2.58 1.22 -20.13
C TRP A 633 3.93 0.89 -19.50
N THR A 634 3.92 0.62 -18.19
CA THR A 634 5.07 0.10 -17.46
C THR A 634 4.60 -0.69 -16.23
N ALA A 635 5.53 -1.36 -15.54
CA ALA A 635 5.23 -2.17 -14.37
C ALA A 635 6.29 -2.03 -13.27
N LEU A 636 5.86 -2.19 -12.01
CA LEU A 636 6.71 -2.15 -10.83
C LEU A 636 6.38 -3.29 -9.87
N GLN A 637 7.41 -3.97 -9.35
CA GLN A 637 7.27 -4.97 -8.29
C GLN A 637 6.76 -4.33 -6.99
N VAL A 638 5.67 -4.86 -6.42
CA VAL A 638 5.08 -4.35 -5.18
C VAL A 638 5.86 -4.77 -3.95
N PHE A 639 6.34 -6.02 -3.90
CA PHE A 639 6.96 -6.57 -2.71
C PHE A 639 8.41 -7.03 -2.94
N TYR A 640 9.23 -6.85 -1.92
CA TYR A 640 10.55 -7.43 -1.77
C TYR A 640 10.56 -8.29 -0.51
N LYS A 641 10.70 -9.62 -0.63
CA LYS A 641 10.82 -10.56 0.51
C LYS A 641 9.78 -10.33 1.64
N GLN A 642 8.52 -10.06 1.30
CA GLN A 642 7.38 -9.75 2.21
C GLN A 642 7.30 -8.32 2.76
N TYR A 643 8.15 -7.42 2.28
CA TYR A 643 8.10 -5.99 2.57
C TYR A 643 7.56 -5.24 1.36
N CYS A 644 6.79 -4.17 1.60
CA CYS A 644 6.41 -3.28 0.50
C CYS A 644 7.68 -2.63 -0.06
N ASN A 645 7.81 -2.61 -1.38
CA ASN A 645 8.96 -2.09 -2.11
C ASN A 645 8.99 -0.55 -2.08
N PHE A 646 9.10 0.01 -0.87
CA PHE A 646 8.97 1.41 -0.53
C PHE A 646 10.00 2.29 -1.27
N GLY A 647 9.54 3.29 -2.02
CA GLY A 647 10.44 4.24 -2.68
C GLY A 647 9.80 5.04 -3.82
N ILE A 648 10.66 5.82 -4.49
CA ILE A 648 10.33 6.56 -5.71
C ILE A 648 11.12 5.96 -6.87
N TYR A 649 10.47 5.74 -8.00
CA TYR A 649 11.06 5.05 -9.14
C TYR A 649 10.82 5.83 -10.43
N GLN A 650 11.84 5.89 -11.29
CA GLN A 650 11.68 6.27 -12.68
C GLN A 650 11.70 5.01 -13.54
N LEU A 651 10.58 4.74 -14.20
CA LEU A 651 10.35 3.52 -14.96
C LEU A 651 10.31 3.83 -16.45
N PRO A 652 10.95 3.03 -17.31
CA PRO A 652 10.81 3.21 -18.75
C PRO A 652 9.39 2.85 -19.20
N LEU A 653 8.89 3.56 -20.20
CA LEU A 653 7.60 3.24 -20.83
C LEU A 653 7.79 2.29 -22.00
N TYR A 654 6.83 1.38 -22.17
CA TYR A 654 6.71 0.47 -23.31
C TYR A 654 5.53 0.88 -24.17
N SER A 655 5.67 0.78 -25.50
CA SER A 655 4.61 1.15 -26.44
C SER A 655 3.41 0.20 -26.37
N GLY A 656 2.19 0.73 -26.56
CA GLY A 656 0.96 -0.04 -26.66
C GLY A 656 0.35 -0.42 -25.31
N VAL A 657 -0.15 -1.65 -25.22
CA VAL A 657 -0.82 -2.22 -24.03
C VAL A 657 -0.18 -3.56 -23.67
N PRO A 658 -0.11 -3.94 -22.39
CA PRO A 658 0.43 -5.25 -22.01
C PRO A 658 -0.49 -6.37 -22.51
N SER A 659 0.09 -7.38 -23.14
CA SER A 659 -0.67 -8.56 -23.58
C SER A 659 -0.95 -9.51 -22.40
N LYS A 660 -1.95 -10.40 -22.55
CA LYS A 660 -2.25 -11.43 -21.53
C LYS A 660 -1.04 -12.32 -21.21
N ALA A 661 -0.20 -12.62 -22.21
CA ALA A 661 1.03 -13.38 -22.01
C ALA A 661 2.06 -12.61 -21.17
N VAL A 662 2.18 -11.30 -21.38
CA VAL A 662 3.05 -10.43 -20.58
C VAL A 662 2.55 -10.34 -19.13
N LEU A 663 1.25 -10.13 -18.93
CA LEU A 663 0.64 -10.11 -17.59
C LEU A 663 0.86 -11.45 -16.87
N SER A 664 0.76 -12.56 -17.61
CA SER A 664 1.04 -13.90 -17.11
C SER A 664 2.47 -14.08 -16.63
N ALA A 665 3.44 -13.68 -17.46
CA ALA A 665 4.85 -13.75 -17.08
C ALA A 665 5.17 -12.90 -15.82
N LEU A 666 4.59 -11.70 -15.73
CA LEU A 666 4.80 -10.77 -14.60
C LEU A 666 4.20 -11.26 -13.28
N ALA A 667 3.16 -12.07 -13.34
CA ALA A 667 2.49 -12.61 -12.16
C ALA A 667 3.12 -13.91 -11.64
N SER A 668 4.11 -14.47 -12.36
CA SER A 668 4.80 -15.70 -11.96
C SER A 668 6.31 -15.53 -11.73
N ASN A 669 6.87 -14.34 -11.99
CA ASN A 669 8.31 -14.11 -11.91
C ASN A 669 8.62 -12.68 -11.43
N ASP A 670 9.89 -12.43 -11.09
CA ASP A 670 10.36 -11.07 -10.75
C ASP A 670 10.08 -10.09 -11.90
N CYS A 671 9.43 -8.96 -11.59
CA CYS A 671 9.02 -7.97 -12.57
C CYS A 671 10.20 -7.43 -13.39
N LYS A 672 11.32 -7.10 -12.74
CA LYS A 672 12.46 -6.44 -13.39
C LYS A 672 13.16 -7.38 -14.36
N ALA A 673 13.41 -8.62 -13.92
CA ALA A 673 13.98 -9.66 -14.77
C ALA A 673 13.06 -9.97 -15.96
N THR A 674 11.77 -10.14 -15.70
CA THR A 674 10.76 -10.45 -16.73
C THR A 674 10.68 -9.37 -17.80
N LEU A 675 10.59 -8.10 -17.42
CA LEU A 675 10.57 -6.99 -18.39
C LEU A 675 11.85 -6.96 -19.24
N LYS A 676 13.02 -7.21 -18.63
CA LYS A 676 14.29 -7.28 -19.36
C LYS A 676 14.30 -8.41 -20.40
N ASP A 677 13.75 -9.57 -20.06
CA ASP A 677 13.72 -10.71 -20.97
C ASP A 677 12.67 -10.55 -22.08
N LEU A 678 11.51 -9.96 -21.77
CA LEU A 678 10.50 -9.60 -22.78
C LEU A 678 11.01 -8.58 -23.80
N VAL A 679 11.83 -7.62 -23.39
CA VAL A 679 12.52 -6.69 -24.30
C VAL A 679 13.49 -7.45 -25.20
N LYS A 680 14.34 -8.32 -24.65
CA LYS A 680 15.29 -9.11 -25.46
C LYS A 680 14.58 -10.02 -26.46
N ALA A 681 13.42 -10.55 -26.08
CA ALA A 681 12.56 -11.38 -26.92
C ALA A 681 11.72 -10.56 -27.92
N ASN A 682 11.87 -9.22 -27.96
CA ASN A 682 11.07 -8.31 -28.79
C ASN A 682 9.56 -8.44 -28.58
N THR A 683 9.11 -8.95 -27.43
CA THR A 683 7.69 -9.04 -27.08
C THR A 683 7.13 -7.69 -26.65
N ILE A 684 7.98 -6.84 -26.06
CA ILE A 684 7.67 -5.47 -25.68
C ILE A 684 8.76 -4.54 -26.23
N GLN A 685 8.40 -3.31 -26.56
CA GLN A 685 9.32 -2.33 -27.13
C GLN A 685 9.31 -1.05 -26.30
N PHE A 686 10.49 -0.51 -26.00
CA PHE A 686 10.60 0.77 -25.32
C PHE A 686 9.98 1.88 -26.17
N LEU A 687 9.26 2.79 -25.50
CA LEU A 687 8.98 4.12 -26.05
C LEU A 687 10.26 4.98 -25.83
N PRO A 688 10.98 5.37 -26.90
CA PRO A 688 12.32 5.93 -26.77
C PRO A 688 12.39 7.16 -25.87
N GLY A 689 13.25 7.11 -24.85
CA GLY A 689 13.46 8.20 -23.89
C GLY A 689 12.30 8.48 -22.92
N ALA A 690 11.15 7.84 -23.13
CA ALA A 690 9.94 8.11 -22.37
C ALA A 690 9.89 7.31 -21.06
N SER A 691 9.59 7.99 -19.95
CA SER A 691 9.53 7.36 -18.62
C SER A 691 8.38 7.87 -17.77
N LEU A 692 8.07 7.14 -16.71
CA LEU A 692 7.09 7.50 -15.69
C LEU A 692 7.77 7.54 -14.31
N THR A 693 7.55 8.64 -13.58
CA THR A 693 7.94 8.74 -12.16
C THR A 693 6.77 8.29 -11.29
N VAL A 694 7.00 7.29 -10.45
CA VAL A 694 6.00 6.68 -9.58
C VAL A 694 6.51 6.56 -8.15
N ARG A 695 5.58 6.50 -7.20
CA ARG A 695 5.87 6.19 -5.80
C ARG A 695 5.07 4.99 -5.35
N ILE A 696 5.66 4.20 -4.48
CA ILE A 696 4.99 3.08 -3.82
C ILE A 696 5.39 3.05 -2.34
N ALA A 697 4.41 2.84 -1.48
CA ALA A 697 4.60 2.77 -0.05
C ALA A 697 3.65 1.75 0.61
N ASP A 698 4.08 1.25 1.76
CA ASP A 698 3.17 0.68 2.75
C ASP A 698 2.17 1.76 3.20
N GLY A 699 0.90 1.40 3.43
CA GLY A 699 -0.12 2.36 3.86
C GLY A 699 0.24 3.15 5.11
N ARG A 700 1.04 2.58 6.01
CA ARG A 700 1.54 3.24 7.24
C ARG A 700 2.60 4.31 6.96
N ARG A 701 3.23 4.29 5.78
CA ARG A 701 4.48 5.02 5.48
C ARG A 701 4.41 5.98 4.30
N HIS A 702 3.27 6.05 3.59
CA HIS A 702 3.12 6.93 2.42
C HIS A 702 3.48 8.41 2.69
N ARG A 703 3.28 8.89 3.93
CA ARG A 703 3.62 10.27 4.32
C ARG A 703 5.12 10.57 4.22
N GLU A 704 5.98 9.57 4.39
CA GLU A 704 7.43 9.69 4.22
C GLU A 704 7.83 9.96 2.75
N LEU A 705 6.90 9.80 1.80
CA LEU A 705 7.11 9.99 0.36
C LEU A 705 6.34 11.20 -0.21
N MET A 706 5.67 12.02 0.61
CA MET A 706 4.86 13.15 0.12
C MET A 706 5.70 14.12 -0.70
N GLU A 707 6.87 14.45 -0.18
CA GLU A 707 7.87 15.29 -0.82
C GLU A 707 9.11 14.44 -1.09
N TYR A 708 9.73 14.65 -2.24
CA TYR A 708 10.96 13.93 -2.58
C TYR A 708 11.89 14.75 -3.44
N ASN A 709 13.18 14.54 -3.23
CA ASN A 709 14.23 15.13 -4.03
C ASN A 709 14.50 14.25 -5.27
N LEU A 710 14.88 14.86 -6.39
CA LEU A 710 15.31 14.18 -7.61
C LEU A 710 16.42 13.15 -7.35
N HIS A 711 17.31 13.39 -6.39
CA HIS A 711 18.38 12.47 -6.02
C HIS A 711 17.90 11.17 -5.36
N GLU A 712 16.63 11.09 -4.94
CA GLU A 712 16.04 9.89 -4.33
C GLU A 712 15.33 8.98 -5.32
N ILE A 713 15.22 9.43 -6.58
CA ILE A 713 14.55 8.69 -7.63
C ILE A 713 15.41 7.49 -8.03
N ASN A 714 14.88 6.29 -7.82
CA ASN A 714 15.53 5.07 -8.24
C ASN A 714 15.39 4.87 -9.76
N GLN A 715 16.52 4.98 -10.46
CA GLN A 715 16.62 4.83 -11.92
C GLN A 715 17.06 3.42 -12.35
N MET A 716 17.11 2.44 -11.45
CA MET A 716 17.66 1.11 -11.75
C MET A 716 16.87 0.30 -12.79
N TYR A 717 15.65 0.74 -13.14
CA TYR A 717 14.79 0.14 -14.16
C TYR A 717 15.08 0.70 -15.56
N LEU A 718 15.80 1.83 -15.65
CA LEU A 718 16.13 2.44 -16.93
C LEU A 718 17.20 1.62 -17.68
N PRO A 719 17.15 1.58 -19.03
CA PRO A 719 18.20 0.96 -19.83
C PRO A 719 19.56 1.65 -19.60
N PRO A 720 20.59 0.96 -19.09
CA PRO A 720 21.86 1.59 -18.74
C PRO A 720 22.56 2.27 -19.93
N LYS A 721 22.42 1.68 -21.14
CA LYS A 721 23.02 2.19 -22.37
C LYS A 721 22.36 3.45 -22.92
N ALA A 722 21.15 3.79 -22.46
CA ALA A 722 20.36 4.90 -22.97
C ALA A 722 19.95 5.88 -21.86
N ILE A 723 20.58 5.84 -20.69
CA ILE A 723 20.16 6.65 -19.52
C ILE A 723 20.08 8.15 -19.84
N ASN A 724 20.97 8.66 -20.70
CA ASN A 724 20.99 10.06 -21.13
C ASN A 724 19.71 10.50 -21.86
N SER A 725 19.02 9.59 -22.58
CA SER A 725 17.75 9.94 -23.25
C SER A 725 16.58 10.06 -22.28
N TYR A 726 16.73 9.55 -21.05
CA TYR A 726 15.70 9.61 -20.01
C TYR A 726 15.92 10.76 -19.02
N THR A 727 17.13 11.33 -18.97
CA THR A 727 17.47 12.47 -18.11
C THR A 727 17.32 13.83 -18.80
N LYS A 728 17.47 13.89 -20.12
CA LYS A 728 17.24 15.13 -20.89
C LYS A 728 15.76 15.29 -21.19
N GLU A 729 15.13 16.30 -20.60
CA GLU A 729 13.71 16.62 -20.87
C GLU A 729 13.54 17.25 -22.26
N LEU A 730 12.52 16.77 -22.98
CA LEU A 730 12.02 17.35 -24.20
C LEU A 730 10.90 18.32 -23.85
N HIS A 731 10.92 19.50 -24.44
CA HIS A 731 9.87 20.51 -24.26
C HIS A 731 8.90 20.51 -25.44
N GLY A 732 7.63 20.76 -25.13
CA GLY A 732 6.52 21.02 -26.02
C GLY A 732 5.82 22.33 -25.65
N GLY A 733 4.55 22.46 -26.03
CA GLY A 733 3.68 23.55 -25.55
C GLY A 733 3.13 23.22 -24.17
N LYS A 734 2.63 24.24 -23.46
CA LYS A 734 1.88 24.01 -22.22
C LYS A 734 0.53 23.39 -22.53
N LEU A 735 0.07 22.44 -21.72
CA LEU A 735 -1.22 21.78 -21.95
C LEU A 735 -2.40 22.75 -22.06
N SER A 736 -2.38 23.85 -21.31
CA SER A 736 -3.39 24.91 -21.35
C SER A 736 -3.46 25.66 -22.68
N GLU A 737 -2.39 25.67 -23.47
CA GLU A 737 -2.35 26.31 -24.81
C GLU A 737 -3.09 25.47 -25.86
N PHE A 738 -3.29 24.17 -25.61
CA PHE A 738 -4.05 23.29 -26.48
C PHE A 738 -5.57 23.32 -26.20
N ILE A 739 -5.99 24.02 -25.14
CA ILE A 739 -7.41 24.10 -24.75
C ILE A 739 -8.09 25.28 -25.46
N PRO A 740 -9.22 25.07 -26.13
CA PRO A 740 -10.02 26.15 -26.72
C PRO A 740 -10.44 27.19 -25.67
N ASP A 741 -10.36 28.48 -26.00
CA ASP A 741 -10.61 29.58 -25.04
C ASP A 741 -11.97 29.51 -24.34
N GLY A 742 -13.00 28.97 -25.01
CA GLY A 742 -14.36 28.83 -24.46
C GLY A 742 -14.59 27.63 -23.54
N GLU A 743 -13.64 26.71 -23.42
CA GLU A 743 -13.81 25.44 -22.67
C GLU A 743 -12.93 25.35 -21.41
N LYS A 744 -12.07 26.35 -21.16
CA LYS A 744 -11.01 26.30 -20.15
C LYS A 744 -11.47 26.01 -18.71
N GLU A 745 -12.60 26.54 -18.25
CA GLU A 745 -13.04 26.37 -16.85
C GLU A 745 -13.45 24.94 -16.50
N ASP A 746 -14.07 24.21 -17.43
CA ASP A 746 -14.59 22.85 -17.19
C ASP A 746 -13.87 21.75 -17.99
N PHE A 747 -12.90 22.11 -18.84
CA PHE A 747 -12.18 21.16 -19.68
C PHE A 747 -11.57 20.00 -18.89
N LYS A 748 -10.92 20.31 -17.76
CA LYS A 748 -10.28 19.29 -16.91
C LYS A 748 -11.29 18.24 -16.40
N LYS A 749 -12.47 18.69 -15.97
CA LYS A 749 -13.56 17.78 -15.55
C LYS A 749 -14.13 17.00 -16.73
N HIS A 750 -14.32 17.66 -17.87
CA HIS A 750 -14.81 17.02 -19.09
C HIS A 750 -13.86 15.90 -19.56
N LEU A 751 -12.56 16.19 -19.60
CA LEU A 751 -11.50 15.26 -19.94
C LEU A 751 -11.47 14.05 -18.98
N ALA A 752 -11.50 14.29 -17.67
CA ALA A 752 -11.53 13.22 -16.66
C ALA A 752 -12.81 12.37 -16.77
N ASN A 753 -13.98 12.98 -16.97
CA ASN A 753 -15.24 12.24 -17.12
C ASN A 753 -15.26 11.41 -18.42
N TRP A 754 -14.76 11.97 -19.52
CA TRP A 754 -14.59 11.24 -20.77
C TRP A 754 -13.68 10.04 -20.56
N PHE A 755 -12.55 10.22 -19.88
CA PHE A 755 -11.58 9.18 -19.60
C PHE A 755 -12.15 8.05 -18.76
N ARG A 756 -12.78 8.39 -17.62
CA ARG A 756 -13.44 7.41 -16.75
C ARG A 756 -14.53 6.63 -17.46
N LYS A 757 -15.27 7.28 -18.38
CA LYS A 757 -16.27 6.60 -19.21
C LYS A 757 -15.60 5.63 -20.19
N HIS A 758 -14.53 6.05 -20.85
CA HIS A 758 -13.84 5.22 -21.84
C HIS A 758 -13.05 4.06 -21.22
N LEU A 759 -12.50 4.23 -20.02
CA LEU A 759 -11.95 3.11 -19.24
C LEU A 759 -12.99 2.01 -19.00
N ARG A 760 -14.26 2.39 -18.78
CA ARG A 760 -15.38 1.44 -18.64
C ARG A 760 -15.84 0.88 -19.99
N SER A 761 -15.85 1.69 -21.05
CA SER A 761 -16.38 1.31 -22.36
C SER A 761 -15.42 0.50 -23.26
N ASP A 762 -14.12 0.43 -22.96
CA ASP A 762 -13.08 -0.24 -23.77
C ASP A 762 -13.18 -1.75 -23.96
N LEU A 763 -14.27 -2.31 -23.47
CA LEU A 763 -14.47 -3.73 -23.33
C LEU A 763 -15.53 -4.28 -24.30
N GLU A 764 -16.24 -3.43 -25.06
CA GLU A 764 -17.16 -3.87 -26.11
C GLU A 764 -16.46 -4.10 -27.47
N LEU A 765 -15.41 -3.33 -27.79
CA LEU A 765 -14.78 -3.33 -29.12
C LEU A 765 -13.76 -4.46 -29.35
N ASN A 766 -13.15 -5.00 -28.29
CA ASN A 766 -12.16 -6.08 -28.44
C ASN A 766 -12.83 -7.47 -28.56
N LEU A 767 -13.99 -7.69 -27.95
CA LEU A 767 -14.77 -8.93 -28.16
C LEU A 767 -15.27 -9.05 -29.60
N HIS A 768 -15.63 -7.93 -30.24
CA HIS A 768 -16.12 -7.96 -31.62
C HIS A 768 -15.00 -8.22 -32.65
N LYS A 769 -13.77 -7.73 -32.41
CA LYS A 769 -12.61 -8.02 -33.27
C LYS A 769 -12.11 -9.46 -33.13
N THR A 770 -12.05 -9.98 -31.91
CA THR A 770 -11.59 -11.36 -31.67
C THR A 770 -12.57 -12.39 -32.25
N ASN A 771 -13.89 -12.16 -32.10
CA ASN A 771 -14.92 -13.00 -32.72
C ASN A 771 -14.97 -12.89 -34.26
N MET A 772 -14.58 -11.75 -34.83
CA MET A 772 -14.47 -11.61 -36.29
C MET A 772 -13.24 -12.34 -36.83
N GLU A 773 -12.10 -12.32 -36.15
CA GLU A 773 -10.89 -13.05 -36.56
C GLU A 773 -11.05 -14.57 -36.43
N GLU A 774 -11.74 -15.07 -35.40
CA GLU A 774 -12.08 -16.50 -35.27
C GLU A 774 -13.10 -16.96 -36.33
N ASN A 775 -14.15 -16.17 -36.61
CA ASN A 775 -15.10 -16.48 -37.68
C ASN A 775 -14.46 -16.43 -39.07
N THR A 776 -13.44 -15.58 -39.27
CA THR A 776 -12.72 -15.50 -40.55
C THR A 776 -11.78 -16.70 -40.72
N ARG A 777 -11.16 -17.21 -39.64
CA ARG A 777 -10.35 -18.43 -39.63
C ARG A 777 -11.17 -19.71 -39.81
N GLN A 778 -12.37 -19.80 -39.21
CA GLN A 778 -13.28 -20.93 -39.46
C GLN A 778 -13.82 -20.93 -40.89
N ARG A 779 -14.19 -19.77 -41.45
CA ARG A 779 -14.60 -19.69 -42.87
C ARG A 779 -13.49 -20.06 -43.85
N THR A 780 -12.22 -19.79 -43.53
CA THR A 780 -11.10 -20.21 -44.41
C THR A 780 -10.74 -21.69 -44.29
N GLN A 781 -11.12 -22.38 -43.21
CA GLN A 781 -10.94 -23.84 -43.08
C GLN A 781 -12.09 -24.65 -43.68
N ASP A 782 -13.29 -24.08 -43.77
CA ASP A 782 -14.44 -24.72 -44.44
C ASP A 782 -14.48 -24.52 -45.97
N THR A 783 -13.50 -23.80 -46.55
CA THR A 783 -13.42 -23.56 -48.01
C THR A 783 -12.11 -24.02 -48.67
N VAL A 784 -11.37 -24.96 -48.04
CA VAL A 784 -10.21 -25.64 -48.66
C VAL A 784 -10.44 -27.14 -48.76
#